data_AF-A0A850SBF9-F1
#
_entry.id   AF-A0A850SBF9-F1
#
_cell.length_a   1.000
_cell.length_b   1.000
_cell.length_c   1.000
_cell.angle_alpha   90.00
_cell.angle_beta   90.00
_cell.angle_gamma   90.00
#
_symmetry.space_group_name_H-M   'P 1'
#
loop_
_entity.id
_entity.type
_entity.pdbx_description
1 polymer ?
#
loop_
_entity_poly.entity_id
_entity_poly.type
_entity_poly.pdbx_seq_one_letter_code
_entity_poly.pdbx_strand_id
1 'polypeptide(L)'
;MQVNQQTQKKTAEQLHELILNGHIQKADELLGQLGEEITDLNLLLEAGKCRYFQGRHIESIEHLEKAYQIDANNSDIRQMLWSSYRDCRKYREMLELTTEISKNILSTSELLMVFRSYLGVCDWHKAREYQAEIIALGKDGKIDANMLPALLIETCALPDIDQASVRDLHREFGTALFNARKHDIPQSYPAKNKIGGRLKIAYISADLNQHPVGCFINHIISSHLRDQFEVYCYAHLVRSDDITEHIRANVDHFKDITSLSDAQLAGQIHADGIHVAIDLGGLTTNTRIAALAHQPAPVQITYLGYPNTTGLCTIDYRITDNFADEDSDQYYVEKLLRMPQSFICYGFDTTKFASKQTPAESKGYITFGSFNHVRKLNPEVIATWCEILHRVEDSRLTLKAKELSDEIIKNNILREFEGHGITAERLHLQGFTERYEDNFKMYHDIDIALDTFPYNGTTTTCDALSIGVPVLTLVGKSHAQRVSYSILKNIGYEETITYSREEYIEKAVQLSQNPAGLSVVRSCLSMLFKHSIMQNSEAFTRQLETLISEAWCQKTGLPLPAAFQEGYIKPTDISEISETQEARKIRKLHIGGQQAHPEWEIFDANPSALVDHVGNANDLSRFDDNTFDALYSSHVLEHFSYQGELTQVLTEWHRVLKPEGTIYASVPNLEVLCELFLDKENLSPEDRFMVMRMMFGGQIDAYDFHKVGYNSETLASYLLQAGFKNVRMINDFGIFDDTSKMKFADRHISLNLIAEKEASPPSDTTSDASTQAATNTSPDVSTNTSPQTAASTSPEVTTDTPPQAATATSDIRIQSASWLMQTTSTKEIVIAEVGARIIDEESTEAPELFHNLQQARIIAFEPDVEACEKINTLTTGRAAKIIAYPYALGAKKGPQTLYVTNEGMCSSLYKPNEALLRLYQGLEVSYLKEEVAIEVIALDEFMKVEKITDLDFMKIDVQGAELDVFKGSEQALKGVIGICTEVEWSELYEDQPMFADVDSYLKSHGFQLHHLLGVGSRPMRGEQLPGHQQYLWSDAIYFPTLQRIQTLPSDKLIKLAAMTMMYQAYDLAAHTLKRYDDINKTELASIFCNALQPAK
;
A
#
# COMPACT_ATOMS: atom_id res chain seq x y z
N MET A 1 39.34 35.16 54.07
CA MET A 1 38.11 35.50 53.31
C MET A 1 38.41 36.16 51.96
N GLN A 2 39.03 37.36 51.87
CA GLN A 2 39.30 38.00 50.56
C GLN A 2 40.21 37.18 49.61
N VAL A 3 41.27 36.54 50.14
CA VAL A 3 42.16 35.66 49.35
C VAL A 3 41.42 34.41 48.83
N ASN A 4 40.42 33.92 49.57
CA ASN A 4 39.62 32.77 49.21
C ASN A 4 38.61 33.13 48.09
N GLN A 5 37.88 34.25 48.20
CA GLN A 5 37.01 34.74 47.12
C GLN A 5 37.74 34.98 45.80
N GLN A 6 38.95 35.56 45.85
CA GLN A 6 39.72 35.81 44.64
C GLN A 6 40.26 34.53 43.99
N THR A 7 40.52 33.50 44.81
CA THR A 7 40.88 32.15 44.32
C THR A 7 39.67 31.50 43.64
N GLN A 8 38.49 31.54 44.28
CA GLN A 8 37.25 31.00 43.72
C GLN A 8 36.88 31.64 42.37
N LYS A 9 36.99 32.97 42.26
CA LYS A 9 36.72 33.68 41.01
C LYS A 9 37.66 33.27 39.87
N LYS A 10 38.96 33.11 40.16
CA LYS A 10 39.95 32.66 39.17
C LYS A 10 39.68 31.21 38.74
N THR A 11 39.29 30.36 39.69
CA THR A 11 38.89 28.97 39.38
C THR A 11 37.62 28.93 38.52
N ALA A 12 36.65 29.82 38.74
CA ALA A 12 35.46 29.92 37.91
C ALA A 12 35.79 30.24 36.44
N GLU A 13 36.69 31.19 36.19
CA GLU A 13 37.16 31.54 34.84
C GLU A 13 37.86 30.34 34.15
N GLN A 14 38.69 29.61 34.89
CA GLN A 14 39.37 28.41 34.40
C GLN A 14 38.39 27.27 34.11
N LEU A 15 37.38 27.07 34.97
CA LEU A 15 36.33 26.08 34.75
C LEU A 15 35.51 26.40 33.52
N HIS A 16 35.12 27.67 33.37
CA HIS A 16 34.38 28.13 32.20
C HIS A 16 35.14 27.83 30.90
N GLU A 17 36.44 28.14 30.83
CA GLU A 17 37.27 27.80 29.66
C GLU A 17 37.36 26.28 29.43
N LEU A 18 37.53 25.48 30.49
CA LEU A 18 37.60 24.02 30.35
C LEU A 18 36.28 23.43 29.85
N ILE A 19 35.15 23.88 30.39
CA ILE A 19 33.81 23.43 30.00
C ILE A 19 33.52 23.83 28.55
N LEU A 20 33.80 25.08 28.18
CA LEU A 20 33.60 25.60 26.83
C LEU A 20 34.43 24.82 25.78
N ASN A 21 35.62 24.34 26.16
CA ASN A 21 36.46 23.50 25.31
C ASN A 21 36.15 21.99 25.42
N GLY A 22 35.09 21.60 26.13
CA GLY A 22 34.69 20.19 26.29
C GLY A 22 35.60 19.36 27.21
N HIS A 23 36.50 19.98 27.97
CA HIS A 23 37.41 19.32 28.90
C HIS A 23 36.77 19.07 30.27
N ILE A 24 35.59 18.41 30.27
CA ILE A 24 34.75 18.23 31.47
C ILE A 24 35.48 17.47 32.59
N GLN A 25 36.26 16.45 32.27
CA GLN A 25 37.01 15.69 33.29
C GLN A 25 38.10 16.54 33.98
N LYS A 26 38.79 17.40 33.23
CA LYS A 26 39.78 18.33 33.80
C LYS A 26 39.11 19.40 34.66
N ALA A 27 37.91 19.85 34.24
CA ALA A 27 37.10 20.77 35.04
C ALA A 27 36.72 20.12 36.38
N ASP A 28 36.34 18.85 36.37
CA ASP A 28 36.02 18.11 37.59
C ASP A 28 37.23 17.90 38.51
N GLU A 29 38.40 17.56 37.96
CA GLU A 29 39.65 17.48 38.72
C GLU A 29 40.01 18.81 39.38
N LEU A 30 39.82 19.92 38.67
CA LEU A 30 40.02 21.28 39.20
C LEU A 30 39.02 21.62 40.31
N LEU A 31 37.76 21.21 40.18
CA LEU A 31 36.75 21.32 41.24
C LEU A 31 37.12 20.48 42.46
N GLY A 32 37.63 19.25 42.27
CA GLY A 32 38.04 18.35 43.34
C GLY A 32 39.25 18.84 44.15
N GLN A 33 40.04 19.77 43.60
CA GLN A 33 41.14 20.43 44.33
C GLN A 33 40.64 21.51 45.30
N LEU A 34 39.37 21.91 45.21
CA LEU A 34 38.74 22.82 46.15
C LEU A 34 38.23 22.03 47.36
N GLY A 35 38.93 22.11 48.49
CA GLY A 35 38.53 21.50 49.76
C GLY A 35 37.58 22.35 50.62
N GLU A 36 37.06 23.46 50.10
CA GLU A 36 36.27 24.45 50.84
C GLU A 36 34.86 24.65 50.25
N GLU A 37 33.92 25.15 51.07
CA GLU A 37 32.56 25.45 50.64
C GLU A 37 32.53 26.55 49.55
N ILE A 38 31.91 26.23 48.42
CA ILE A 38 31.77 27.14 47.28
C ILE A 38 30.72 28.20 47.62
N THR A 39 31.10 29.48 47.57
CA THR A 39 30.22 30.62 47.87
C THR A 39 30.17 31.68 46.78
N ASP A 40 31.10 31.64 45.81
CA ASP A 40 31.10 32.51 44.64
C ASP A 40 30.02 32.09 43.61
N LEU A 41 29.24 33.06 43.12
CA LEU A 41 28.12 32.84 42.20
C LEU A 41 28.56 32.14 40.89
N ASN A 42 29.64 32.64 40.27
CA ASN A 42 30.11 32.10 38.99
C ASN A 42 30.72 30.72 39.19
N LEU A 43 31.42 30.50 40.30
CA LEU A 43 31.94 29.18 40.62
C LEU A 43 30.82 28.16 40.90
N LEU A 44 29.72 28.57 41.55
CA LEU A 44 28.54 27.71 41.73
C LEU A 44 27.89 27.35 40.39
N LEU A 45 27.72 28.32 39.49
CA LEU A 45 27.18 28.08 38.15
C LEU A 45 28.05 27.11 37.36
N GLU A 46 29.36 27.36 37.28
CA GLU A 46 30.28 26.52 36.51
C GLU A 46 30.47 25.13 37.17
N ALA A 47 30.42 25.03 38.51
CA ALA A 47 30.36 23.74 39.20
C ALA A 47 29.09 22.97 38.83
N GLY A 48 27.93 23.64 38.84
CA GLY A 48 26.65 23.07 38.40
C GLY A 48 26.71 22.55 36.96
N LYS A 49 27.17 23.38 36.01
CA LYS A 49 27.39 22.99 34.61
C LYS A 49 28.32 21.78 34.50
N CYS A 50 29.44 21.77 35.21
CA CYS A 50 30.38 20.64 35.21
C CYS A 50 29.70 19.35 35.67
N ARG A 51 28.99 19.37 36.81
CA ARG A 51 28.26 18.18 37.31
C ARG A 51 27.18 17.73 36.33
N TYR A 52 26.43 18.67 35.74
CA TYR A 52 25.40 18.38 34.75
C TYR A 52 25.97 17.66 33.53
N PHE A 53 27.05 18.16 32.93
CA PHE A 53 27.68 17.55 31.75
C PHE A 53 28.37 16.21 32.05
N GLN A 54 28.55 15.85 33.33
CA GLN A 54 28.99 14.52 33.77
C GLN A 54 27.82 13.56 34.05
N GLY A 55 26.58 13.97 33.80
CA GLY A 55 25.38 13.20 34.14
C GLY A 55 25.03 13.19 35.64
N ARG A 56 25.75 13.98 36.46
CA ARG A 56 25.51 14.09 37.91
C ARG A 56 24.48 15.17 38.21
N HIS A 57 23.27 14.97 37.69
CA HIS A 57 22.21 15.97 37.72
C HIS A 57 21.75 16.35 39.13
N ILE A 58 21.81 15.42 40.11
CA ILE A 58 21.46 15.73 41.51
C ILE A 58 22.48 16.69 42.12
N GLU A 59 23.79 16.41 41.97
CA GLU A 59 24.86 17.31 42.44
C GLU A 59 24.83 18.66 41.70
N SER A 60 24.44 18.66 40.43
CA SER A 60 24.19 19.89 39.67
C SER A 60 23.12 20.76 40.33
N ILE A 61 21.98 20.17 40.71
CA ILE A 61 20.88 20.88 41.39
C ILE A 61 21.37 21.53 42.69
N GLU A 62 22.16 20.82 43.50
CA GLU A 62 22.66 21.35 44.77
C GLU A 62 23.47 22.64 44.61
N HIS A 63 24.32 22.72 43.57
CA HIS A 63 25.09 23.92 43.27
C HIS A 63 24.22 25.02 42.65
N LEU A 64 23.31 24.66 41.74
CA LEU A 64 22.49 25.60 41.00
C LEU A 64 21.37 26.23 41.85
N GLU A 65 20.80 25.50 42.82
CA GLU A 65 19.85 26.08 43.78
C GLU A 65 20.51 27.14 44.67
N LYS A 66 21.75 26.90 45.12
CA LYS A 66 22.54 27.91 45.85
C LYS A 66 22.83 29.12 44.98
N ALA A 67 23.20 28.89 43.71
CA ALA A 67 23.43 29.98 42.75
C ALA A 67 22.14 30.80 42.52
N TYR A 68 20.99 30.13 42.39
CA TYR A 68 19.69 30.75 42.19
C TYR A 68 19.23 31.57 43.39
N GLN A 69 19.54 31.14 44.62
CA GLN A 69 19.28 31.91 45.83
C GLN A 69 20.07 33.22 45.89
N ILE A 70 21.27 33.25 45.28
CA ILE A 70 22.12 34.45 45.23
C ILE A 70 21.64 35.40 44.11
N ASP A 71 21.34 34.88 42.93
CA ASP A 71 20.83 35.66 41.80
C ASP A 71 19.74 34.91 41.01
N ALA A 72 18.49 35.15 41.40
CA ALA A 72 17.33 34.52 40.79
C ALA A 72 17.00 35.06 39.38
N ASN A 73 17.65 36.16 38.91
CA ASN A 73 17.43 36.75 37.59
C ASN A 73 18.55 36.41 36.59
N ASN A 74 19.45 35.49 36.94
CA ASN A 74 20.47 35.01 36.03
C ASN A 74 19.91 33.92 35.08
N SER A 75 19.90 34.20 33.78
CA SER A 75 19.30 33.29 32.78
C SER A 75 20.04 31.95 32.68
N ASP A 76 21.37 31.94 32.77
CA ASP A 76 22.16 30.69 32.70
C ASP A 76 21.84 29.77 33.89
N ILE A 77 21.71 30.35 35.09
CA ILE A 77 21.35 29.59 36.30
C ILE A 77 19.95 28.98 36.13
N ARG A 78 18.97 29.78 35.70
CA ARG A 78 17.60 29.31 35.42
C ARG A 78 17.58 28.17 34.40
N GLN A 79 18.31 28.32 33.30
CA GLN A 79 18.41 27.33 32.22
C GLN A 79 19.01 26.00 32.70
N MET A 80 20.14 26.06 33.41
CA MET A 80 20.81 24.86 33.91
C MET A 80 20.02 24.18 35.03
N LEU A 81 19.39 24.96 35.90
CA LEU A 81 18.56 24.43 36.99
C LEU A 81 17.32 23.73 36.44
N TRP A 82 16.63 24.37 35.50
CA TRP A 82 15.49 23.78 34.79
C TRP A 82 15.86 22.49 34.07
N SER A 83 16.96 22.47 33.33
CA SER A 83 17.44 21.28 32.62
C SER A 83 17.75 20.15 33.60
N SER A 84 18.37 20.47 34.73
CA SER A 84 18.69 19.50 35.78
C SER A 84 17.42 18.93 36.45
N TYR A 85 16.41 19.77 36.72
CA TYR A 85 15.12 19.31 37.24
C TYR A 85 14.41 18.38 36.24
N ARG A 86 14.35 18.77 34.97
CA ARG A 86 13.76 17.96 33.89
C ARG A 86 14.42 16.58 33.81
N ASP A 87 15.75 16.53 33.76
CA ASP A 87 16.48 15.28 33.58
C ASP A 87 16.44 14.38 34.83
N CYS A 88 16.26 14.98 36.02
CA CYS A 88 15.94 14.26 37.25
C CYS A 88 14.45 13.89 37.40
N ARG A 89 13.58 14.26 36.43
CA ARG A 89 12.12 14.13 36.50
C ARG A 89 11.49 14.80 37.74
N LYS A 90 12.11 15.88 38.23
CA LYS A 90 11.57 16.75 39.29
C LYS A 90 10.59 17.76 38.68
N TYR A 91 9.48 17.25 38.14
CA TYR A 91 8.54 18.07 37.36
C TYR A 91 7.82 19.13 38.20
N ARG A 92 7.62 18.91 39.50
CA ARG A 92 7.03 19.91 40.39
C ARG A 92 7.92 21.14 40.50
N GLU A 93 9.18 20.93 40.88
CA GLU A 93 10.18 21.99 41.03
C GLU A 93 10.45 22.68 39.68
N MET A 94 10.49 21.90 38.59
CA MET A 94 10.59 22.42 37.22
C MET A 94 9.43 23.38 36.90
N LEU A 95 8.19 23.03 37.25
CA LEU A 95 7.01 23.86 36.97
C LEU A 95 6.91 25.07 37.89
N GLU A 96 7.34 24.97 39.15
CA GLU A 96 7.46 26.11 40.06
C GLU A 96 8.45 27.15 39.51
N LEU A 97 9.64 26.69 39.09
CA LEU A 97 10.62 27.54 38.42
C LEU A 97 10.08 28.12 37.11
N THR A 98 9.41 27.31 36.29
CA THR A 98 8.79 27.74 35.02
C THR A 98 7.75 28.84 35.25
N THR A 99 6.92 28.71 36.29
CA THR A 99 5.89 29.69 36.65
C THR A 99 6.49 31.01 37.11
N GLU A 100 7.65 30.97 37.77
CA GLU A 100 8.37 32.19 38.14
C GLU A 100 9.02 32.84 36.91
N ILE A 101 9.67 32.06 36.04
CA ILE A 101 10.26 32.53 34.79
C ILE A 101 9.19 33.18 33.89
N SER A 102 7.99 32.59 33.78
CA SER A 102 6.93 33.11 32.92
C SER A 102 6.41 34.50 33.33
N LYS A 103 6.65 34.93 34.59
CA LYS A 103 6.30 36.29 35.04
C LYS A 103 7.29 37.35 34.52
N ASN A 104 8.52 36.96 34.21
CA ASN A 104 9.57 37.84 33.73
C ASN A 104 10.60 37.05 32.90
N ILE A 105 10.27 36.87 31.63
CA ILE A 105 11.09 36.17 30.64
C ILE A 105 12.22 37.09 30.17
N LEU A 106 13.46 36.66 30.37
CA LEU A 106 14.65 37.47 30.10
C LEU A 106 15.30 37.19 28.73
N SER A 107 15.00 36.06 28.11
CA SER A 107 15.61 35.62 26.86
C SER A 107 14.68 34.75 26.01
N THR A 108 14.99 34.59 24.71
CA THR A 108 14.28 33.65 23.83
C THR A 108 14.44 32.20 24.28
N SER A 109 15.54 31.89 24.99
CA SER A 109 15.80 30.58 25.60
C SER A 109 14.84 30.28 26.73
N GLU A 110 14.61 31.25 27.62
CA GLU A 110 13.63 31.11 28.69
C GLU A 110 12.21 30.93 28.15
N LEU A 111 11.84 31.67 27.08
CA LEU A 111 10.56 31.50 26.41
C LEU A 111 10.36 30.05 25.90
N LEU A 112 11.38 29.52 25.20
CA LEU A 112 11.35 28.14 24.71
C LEU A 112 11.24 27.14 25.86
N MET A 113 11.97 27.33 26.96
CA MET A 113 11.86 26.45 28.13
C MET A 113 10.45 26.45 28.71
N VAL A 114 9.80 27.62 28.84
CA VAL A 114 8.45 27.74 29.38
C VAL A 114 7.46 26.92 28.54
N PHE A 115 7.49 27.11 27.22
CA PHE A 115 6.68 26.32 26.29
C PHE A 115 6.91 24.82 26.43
N ARG A 116 8.19 24.41 26.40
CA ARG A 116 8.57 23.00 26.47
C ARG A 116 8.24 22.35 27.81
N SER A 117 8.23 23.12 28.88
CA SER A 117 7.81 22.66 30.21
C SER A 117 6.35 22.25 30.21
N TYR A 118 5.48 23.14 29.73
CA TYR A 118 4.04 22.88 29.66
C TYR A 118 3.73 21.76 28.67
N LEU A 119 4.35 21.76 27.49
CA LEU A 119 4.19 20.70 26.50
C LEU A 119 4.64 19.34 27.04
N GLY A 120 5.80 19.29 27.71
CA GLY A 120 6.38 18.06 28.27
C GLY A 120 5.56 17.44 29.40
N VAL A 121 4.77 18.24 30.12
CA VAL A 121 3.84 17.74 31.16
C VAL A 121 2.39 17.62 30.68
N CYS A 122 2.15 17.74 29.37
CA CYS A 122 0.82 17.67 28.75
C CYS A 122 -0.15 18.77 29.24
N ASP A 123 0.35 19.95 29.62
CA ASP A 123 -0.46 21.16 29.83
C ASP A 123 -0.57 21.93 28.51
N TRP A 124 -1.32 21.37 27.55
CA TRP A 124 -1.39 21.87 26.18
C TRP A 124 -2.00 23.28 26.09
N HIS A 125 -2.94 23.60 26.98
CA HIS A 125 -3.55 24.92 27.03
C HIS A 125 -2.52 26.02 27.31
N LYS A 126 -1.65 25.84 28.32
CA LYS A 126 -0.58 26.80 28.58
C LYS A 126 0.51 26.78 27.53
N ALA A 127 0.87 25.61 27.01
CA ALA A 127 1.85 25.52 25.92
C ALA A 127 1.39 26.34 24.70
N ARG A 128 0.10 26.30 24.37
CA ARG A 128 -0.47 27.02 23.22
C ARG A 128 -0.29 28.55 23.31
N GLU A 129 -0.23 29.12 24.51
CA GLU A 129 0.00 30.56 24.72
C GLU A 129 1.33 31.05 24.15
N TYR A 130 2.35 30.18 24.09
CA TYR A 130 3.71 30.53 23.67
C TYR A 130 4.08 30.01 22.27
N GLN A 131 3.28 29.08 21.71
CA GLN A 131 3.62 28.34 20.50
C GLN A 131 3.88 29.25 19.29
N ALA A 132 2.96 30.18 18.98
CA ALA A 132 3.06 31.02 17.80
C ALA A 132 4.32 31.89 17.80
N GLU A 133 4.66 32.46 18.97
CA GLU A 133 5.86 33.28 19.14
C GLU A 133 7.14 32.46 18.96
N ILE A 134 7.21 31.26 19.54
CA ILE A 134 8.38 30.39 19.43
C ILE A 134 8.61 29.93 18.00
N ILE A 135 7.55 29.53 17.28
CA ILE A 135 7.67 29.15 15.88
C ILE A 135 8.15 30.34 15.03
N ALA A 136 7.64 31.55 15.26
CA ALA A 136 8.11 32.74 14.56
C ALA A 136 9.58 33.05 14.86
N LEU A 137 9.99 33.03 16.13
CA LEU A 137 11.38 33.26 16.54
C LEU A 137 12.34 32.20 15.99
N GLY A 138 11.91 30.95 15.91
CA GLY A 138 12.67 29.86 15.31
C GLY A 138 12.91 30.10 13.82
N LYS A 139 11.86 30.50 13.08
CA LYS A 139 11.96 30.83 11.64
C LYS A 139 12.84 32.05 11.37
N ASP A 140 12.90 32.98 12.31
CA ASP A 140 13.75 34.18 12.24
C ASP A 140 15.21 33.91 12.66
N GLY A 141 15.58 32.68 13.04
CA GLY A 141 16.93 32.35 13.51
C GLY A 141 17.29 32.98 14.87
N LYS A 142 16.29 33.32 15.68
CA LYS A 142 16.46 33.99 16.99
C LYS A 142 16.52 33.03 18.19
N ILE A 143 16.35 31.73 17.93
CA ILE A 143 16.52 30.66 18.92
C ILE A 143 17.94 30.11 18.79
N ASP A 144 18.61 29.89 19.93
CA ASP A 144 19.92 29.24 19.95
C ASP A 144 19.85 27.88 19.22
N ALA A 145 20.76 27.68 18.27
CA ALA A 145 20.89 26.46 17.50
C ALA A 145 21.05 25.20 18.37
N ASN A 146 21.64 25.31 19.56
CA ASN A 146 21.80 24.19 20.48
C ASN A 146 20.48 23.73 21.12
N MET A 147 19.46 24.60 21.16
CA MET A 147 18.14 24.25 21.71
C MET A 147 17.11 23.89 20.64
N LEU A 148 17.34 24.28 19.38
CA LEU A 148 16.44 24.02 18.27
C LEU A 148 16.12 22.52 18.06
N PRO A 149 17.05 21.55 18.14
CA PRO A 149 16.73 20.13 17.92
C PRO A 149 15.54 19.64 18.76
N ALA A 150 15.47 20.13 19.99
CA ALA A 150 14.44 19.74 20.93
C ALA A 150 13.06 20.33 20.58
N LEU A 151 13.02 21.53 19.97
CA LEU A 151 11.80 22.11 19.40
C LEU A 151 11.40 21.40 18.10
N LEU A 152 12.37 21.08 17.24
CA LEU A 152 12.12 20.50 15.92
C LEU A 152 11.40 19.15 16.00
N ILE A 153 11.79 18.27 16.93
CA ILE A 153 11.06 17.02 17.16
C ILE A 153 9.64 17.23 17.69
N GLU A 154 9.40 18.29 18.47
CA GLU A 154 8.07 18.63 19.00
C GLU A 154 7.13 19.11 17.87
N THR A 155 7.65 19.74 16.82
CA THR A 155 6.83 20.16 15.66
C THR A 155 6.13 19.01 14.96
N CYS A 156 6.64 17.78 15.07
CA CYS A 156 6.00 16.59 14.49
C CYS A 156 4.63 16.29 15.11
N ALA A 157 4.39 16.74 16.35
CA ALA A 157 3.15 16.50 17.10
C ALA A 157 2.21 17.71 17.15
N LEU A 158 2.62 18.87 16.61
CA LEU A 158 1.80 20.08 16.60
C LEU A 158 0.78 20.00 15.44
N PRO A 159 -0.54 20.04 15.70
CA PRO A 159 -1.54 19.92 14.64
C PRO A 159 -1.63 21.18 13.76
N ASP A 160 -1.31 22.35 14.32
CA ASP A 160 -1.52 23.66 13.68
C ASP A 160 -0.32 24.14 12.83
N ILE A 161 0.75 23.33 12.67
CA ILE A 161 1.95 23.74 11.91
C ILE A 161 1.99 23.11 10.51
N ASP A 162 2.19 23.93 9.49
CA ASP A 162 2.33 23.47 8.12
C ASP A 162 3.75 22.95 7.81
N GLN A 163 3.87 22.05 6.83
CA GLN A 163 5.14 21.42 6.48
C GLN A 163 6.19 22.39 5.94
N ALA A 164 5.80 23.49 5.29
CA ALA A 164 6.76 24.47 4.81
C ALA A 164 7.40 25.19 6.01
N SER A 165 6.62 25.56 7.01
CA SER A 165 7.13 26.11 8.27
C SER A 165 8.03 25.11 9.00
N VAL A 166 7.67 23.82 9.04
CA VAL A 166 8.53 22.78 9.61
C VAL A 166 9.87 22.70 8.85
N ARG A 167 9.86 22.63 7.51
CA ARG A 167 11.07 22.62 6.69
C ARG A 167 11.93 23.87 6.96
N ASP A 168 11.33 25.04 7.00
CA ASP A 168 12.06 26.31 7.15
C ASP A 168 12.76 26.37 8.52
N LEU A 169 12.12 25.88 9.60
CA LEU A 169 12.76 25.73 10.91
C LEU A 169 13.97 24.80 10.88
N HIS A 170 13.85 23.65 10.21
CA HIS A 170 14.95 22.71 10.08
C HIS A 170 16.10 23.30 9.26
N ARG A 171 15.79 23.99 8.16
CA ARG A 171 16.79 24.66 7.32
C ARG A 171 17.56 25.74 8.09
N GLU A 172 16.88 26.51 8.93
CA GLU A 172 17.52 27.51 9.77
C GLU A 172 18.48 26.85 10.77
N PHE A 173 18.04 25.79 11.45
CA PHE A 173 18.91 24.99 12.31
C PHE A 173 20.14 24.46 11.56
N GLY A 174 19.94 23.83 10.39
CA GLY A 174 21.04 23.26 9.61
C GLY A 174 22.02 24.34 9.12
N THR A 175 21.52 25.51 8.73
CA THR A 175 22.33 26.67 8.34
C THR A 175 23.14 27.20 9.52
N ALA A 176 22.52 27.36 10.68
CA ALA A 176 23.19 27.81 11.89
C ALA A 176 24.28 26.82 12.34
N LEU A 177 23.97 25.52 12.35
CA LEU A 177 24.91 24.45 12.70
C LEU A 177 26.10 24.42 11.74
N PHE A 178 25.85 24.47 10.43
CA PHE A 178 26.91 24.51 9.43
C PHE A 178 27.81 25.75 9.60
N ASN A 179 27.21 26.92 9.84
CA ASN A 179 27.95 28.17 10.05
C ASN A 179 28.79 28.18 11.33
N ALA A 180 28.30 27.54 12.39
CA ALA A 180 29.03 27.40 13.65
C ALA A 180 30.26 26.49 13.48
N ARG A 181 30.14 25.42 12.68
CA ARG A 181 31.19 24.40 12.53
C ARG A 181 32.17 24.66 11.38
N LYS A 182 31.87 25.59 10.45
CA LYS A 182 32.74 25.87 9.29
C LYS A 182 34.13 26.41 9.64
N HIS A 183 34.28 27.06 10.80
CA HIS A 183 35.56 27.68 11.23
C HIS A 183 36.41 26.75 12.10
N ASP A 184 35.83 25.68 12.64
CA ASP A 184 36.54 24.63 13.39
C ASP A 184 37.38 23.72 12.45
N ILE A 185 37.54 24.12 11.19
CA ILE A 185 38.15 23.37 10.09
C ILE A 185 39.47 24.03 9.67
N PRO A 186 40.63 23.47 10.04
CA PRO A 186 41.91 23.90 9.48
C PRO A 186 42.11 23.44 8.01
N GLN A 187 41.38 22.41 7.56
CA GLN A 187 41.44 21.83 6.21
C GLN A 187 40.15 21.05 5.93
N SER A 188 39.46 21.33 4.83
CA SER A 188 38.38 20.46 4.33
C SER A 188 38.93 19.04 4.16
N TYR A 189 38.27 18.03 4.72
CA TYR A 189 38.66 16.63 4.51
C TYR A 189 38.52 16.28 3.01
N PRO A 190 39.61 15.99 2.28
CA PRO A 190 39.50 15.62 0.89
C PRO A 190 38.78 14.28 0.77
N ALA A 191 37.76 14.22 -0.08
CA ALA A 191 36.93 13.04 -0.25
C ALA A 191 37.76 11.80 -0.68
N LYS A 192 37.76 10.74 0.14
CA LYS A 192 38.42 9.46 -0.17
C LYS A 192 37.49 8.61 -1.03
N ASN A 193 37.48 8.88 -2.33
CA ASN A 193 36.51 8.29 -3.27
C ASN A 193 36.98 6.99 -3.94
N LYS A 194 38.20 6.51 -3.65
CA LYS A 194 38.71 5.26 -4.24
C LYS A 194 38.40 4.07 -3.35
N ILE A 195 37.61 3.15 -3.85
CA ILE A 195 37.35 1.86 -3.19
C ILE A 195 38.46 0.88 -3.58
N GLY A 196 39.28 0.48 -2.60
CA GLY A 196 40.39 -0.47 -2.78
C GLY A 196 40.02 -1.94 -2.52
N GLY A 197 38.72 -2.25 -2.42
CA GLY A 197 38.19 -3.55 -2.03
C GLY A 197 36.69 -3.44 -1.71
N ARG A 198 36.34 -3.50 -0.43
CA ARG A 198 34.96 -3.40 0.07
C ARG A 198 34.47 -1.95 0.19
N LEU A 199 33.17 -1.72 -0.03
CA LEU A 199 32.55 -0.43 0.26
C LEU A 199 32.38 -0.27 1.78
N LYS A 200 33.23 0.58 2.36
CA LYS A 200 33.15 0.98 3.77
C LYS A 200 31.92 1.84 4.08
N ILE A 201 31.00 1.30 4.88
CA ILE A 201 29.80 1.99 5.37
C ILE A 201 29.90 2.20 6.87
N ALA A 202 29.38 3.32 7.38
CA ALA A 202 29.41 3.65 8.80
C ALA A 202 28.03 4.00 9.31
N TYR A 203 27.55 3.29 10.33
CA TYR A 203 26.36 3.65 11.10
C TYR A 203 26.76 4.46 12.33
N ILE A 204 26.15 5.63 12.53
CA ILE A 204 26.47 6.56 13.63
C ILE A 204 25.21 6.75 14.48
N SER A 205 25.27 6.41 15.77
CA SER A 205 24.11 6.53 16.65
C SER A 205 24.46 6.52 18.13
N ALA A 206 23.61 7.16 18.95
CA ALA A 206 23.59 6.99 20.40
C ALA A 206 22.71 5.80 20.86
N ASP A 207 21.99 5.20 19.92
CA ASP A 207 20.86 4.31 20.20
C ASP A 207 21.10 2.86 19.75
N LEU A 208 22.37 2.44 19.60
CA LEU A 208 22.76 1.06 19.30
C LEU A 208 22.65 0.16 20.55
N ASN A 209 21.47 0.15 21.16
CA ASN A 209 21.12 -0.57 22.39
C ASN A 209 19.61 -0.94 22.34
N GLN A 210 18.97 -1.32 23.45
CA GLN A 210 17.53 -1.65 23.54
C GLN A 210 16.60 -0.44 23.37
N HIS A 211 16.79 0.28 22.27
CA HIS A 211 16.08 1.46 21.81
C HIS A 211 15.49 1.16 20.43
N PRO A 212 14.37 1.78 20.01
CA PRO A 212 13.83 1.65 18.65
C PRO A 212 14.86 1.54 17.53
N VAL A 213 15.81 2.48 17.44
CA VAL A 213 16.87 2.45 16.41
C VAL A 213 17.70 1.17 16.47
N GLY A 214 18.26 0.83 17.64
CA GLY A 214 19.02 -0.40 17.84
C GLY A 214 18.21 -1.65 17.51
N CYS A 215 16.93 -1.65 17.86
CA CYS A 215 16.00 -2.71 17.54
C CYS A 215 15.87 -2.97 16.01
N PHE A 216 15.62 -1.93 15.20
CA PHE A 216 15.49 -2.10 13.75
C PHE A 216 16.85 -2.38 13.07
N ILE A 217 17.91 -1.66 13.47
CA ILE A 217 19.18 -1.70 12.76
C ILE A 217 20.00 -2.96 13.03
N ASN A 218 19.82 -3.60 14.20
CA ASN A 218 20.63 -4.75 14.61
C ASN A 218 20.63 -5.90 13.57
N HIS A 219 19.46 -6.21 13.00
CA HIS A 219 19.31 -7.28 12.02
C HIS A 219 19.81 -6.87 10.63
N ILE A 220 19.67 -5.59 10.27
CA ILE A 220 20.25 -5.03 9.04
C ILE A 220 21.77 -5.15 9.08
N ILE A 221 22.38 -4.69 10.17
CA ILE A 221 23.82 -4.77 10.37
C ILE A 221 24.30 -6.21 10.21
N SER A 222 23.64 -7.15 10.87
CA SER A 222 24.03 -8.57 10.83
C SER A 222 23.90 -9.19 9.44
N SER A 223 23.07 -8.64 8.56
CA SER A 223 22.74 -9.21 7.25
C SER A 223 23.61 -8.70 6.08
N HIS A 224 24.50 -7.74 6.31
CA HIS A 224 25.37 -7.19 5.26
C HIS A 224 26.29 -8.23 4.61
N LEU A 225 26.44 -8.17 3.28
CA LEU A 225 27.38 -9.00 2.51
C LEU A 225 28.83 -8.59 2.81
N ARG A 226 29.52 -9.35 3.66
CA ARG A 226 30.85 -8.98 4.18
C ARG A 226 31.99 -9.10 3.18
N ASP A 227 31.77 -9.78 2.08
CA ASP A 227 32.68 -9.81 0.92
C ASP A 227 32.62 -8.51 0.11
N GLN A 228 31.49 -7.79 0.14
CA GLN A 228 31.28 -6.54 -0.59
C GLN A 228 31.35 -5.30 0.32
N PHE A 229 30.83 -5.37 1.53
CA PHE A 229 30.73 -4.25 2.48
C PHE A 229 31.64 -4.47 3.69
N GLU A 230 32.28 -3.38 4.14
CA GLU A 230 33.00 -3.32 5.41
C GLU A 230 32.24 -2.38 6.34
N VAL A 231 31.67 -2.91 7.42
CA VAL A 231 30.68 -2.20 8.24
C VAL A 231 31.32 -1.66 9.51
N TYR A 232 31.21 -0.36 9.69
CA TYR A 232 31.61 0.37 10.89
C TYR A 232 30.37 0.78 11.69
N CYS A 233 30.46 0.71 13.01
CA CYS A 233 29.51 1.33 13.92
C CYS A 233 30.24 2.32 14.84
N TYR A 234 29.80 3.57 14.82
CA TYR A 234 30.25 4.63 15.73
C TYR A 234 29.16 4.86 16.78
N ALA A 235 29.33 4.23 17.93
CA ALA A 235 28.34 4.19 19.00
C ALA A 235 28.65 5.25 20.07
N HIS A 236 27.73 6.18 20.31
CA HIS A 236 27.75 7.00 21.51
C HIS A 236 27.06 6.22 22.64
N LEU A 237 27.84 5.51 23.45
CA LEU A 237 27.36 4.54 24.42
C LEU A 237 26.81 5.21 25.68
N VAL A 238 25.50 5.48 25.68
CA VAL A 238 24.77 5.85 26.90
C VAL A 238 24.63 4.65 27.84
N ARG A 239 24.46 3.46 27.26
CA ARG A 239 24.37 2.16 27.93
C ARG A 239 24.87 1.05 27.00
N SER A 240 25.29 -0.07 27.58
CA SER A 240 25.60 -1.32 26.86
C SER A 240 24.66 -2.41 27.35
N ASP A 241 24.05 -3.14 26.43
CA ASP A 241 23.12 -4.25 26.66
C ASP A 241 23.26 -5.32 25.57
N ASP A 242 22.41 -6.35 25.60
CA ASP A 242 22.50 -7.49 24.69
C ASP A 242 22.43 -7.10 23.20
N ILE A 243 21.65 -6.07 22.85
CA ILE A 243 21.61 -5.54 21.47
C ILE A 243 22.94 -4.87 21.13
N THR A 244 23.50 -4.10 22.06
CA THR A 244 24.82 -3.46 21.87
C THR A 244 25.91 -4.52 21.63
N GLU A 245 25.93 -5.58 22.45
CA GLU A 245 26.89 -6.68 22.31
C GLU A 245 26.69 -7.46 21.01
N HIS A 246 25.43 -7.69 20.61
CA HIS A 246 25.12 -8.36 19.35
C HIS A 246 25.60 -7.55 18.15
N ILE A 247 25.34 -6.23 18.11
CA ILE A 247 25.84 -5.35 17.05
C ILE A 247 27.37 -5.39 17.04
N ARG A 248 28.02 -5.27 18.21
CA ARG A 248 29.48 -5.30 18.33
C ARG A 248 30.10 -6.58 17.79
N ALA A 249 29.45 -7.73 18.02
CA ALA A 249 29.90 -9.02 17.53
C ALA A 249 29.70 -9.19 16.01
N ASN A 250 28.77 -8.45 15.41
CA ASN A 250 28.37 -8.57 14.01
C ASN A 250 28.81 -7.36 13.15
N VAL A 251 29.87 -6.65 13.51
CA VAL A 251 30.45 -5.58 12.66
C VAL A 251 31.94 -5.81 12.45
N ASP A 252 32.49 -5.28 11.36
CA ASP A 252 33.94 -5.30 11.14
C ASP A 252 34.64 -4.40 12.17
N HIS A 253 34.02 -3.25 12.51
CA HIS A 253 34.58 -2.29 13.47
C HIS A 253 33.50 -1.65 14.33
N PHE A 254 33.55 -1.88 15.63
CA PHE A 254 32.72 -1.16 16.61
C PHE A 254 33.58 -0.14 17.36
N LYS A 255 33.18 1.13 17.31
CA LYS A 255 33.92 2.25 17.92
C LYS A 255 33.04 3.01 18.90
N ASP A 256 33.48 3.05 20.15
CA ASP A 256 32.91 3.95 21.16
C ASP A 256 33.40 5.38 20.90
N ILE A 257 32.45 6.28 20.65
CA ILE A 257 32.70 7.69 20.32
C ILE A 257 32.25 8.66 21.42
N THR A 258 31.92 8.13 22.61
CA THR A 258 31.35 8.89 23.73
C THR A 258 32.29 9.99 24.21
N SER A 259 33.60 9.72 24.23
CA SER A 259 34.63 10.66 24.70
C SER A 259 35.14 11.63 23.64
N LEU A 260 34.72 11.48 22.37
CA LEU A 260 35.19 12.31 21.27
C LEU A 260 34.38 13.61 21.19
N SER A 261 35.00 14.69 20.73
CA SER A 261 34.26 15.85 20.21
C SER A 261 33.74 15.57 18.79
N ASP A 262 32.79 16.37 18.29
CA ASP A 262 32.28 16.23 16.91
C ASP A 262 33.40 16.38 15.87
N ALA A 263 34.33 17.31 16.10
CA ALA A 263 35.49 17.50 15.22
C ALA A 263 36.46 16.30 15.26
N GLN A 264 36.69 15.71 16.44
CA GLN A 264 37.49 14.49 16.57
C GLN A 264 36.81 13.29 15.90
N LEU A 265 35.49 13.16 16.04
CA LEU A 265 34.71 12.14 15.36
C LEU A 265 34.80 12.29 13.84
N ALA A 266 34.64 13.50 13.31
CA ALA A 266 34.81 13.76 11.88
C ALA A 266 36.22 13.36 11.40
N GLY A 267 37.26 13.73 12.16
CA GLY A 267 38.64 13.31 11.87
C GLY A 267 38.82 11.79 11.88
N GLN A 268 38.17 11.10 12.81
CA GLN A 268 38.20 9.64 12.90
C GLN A 268 37.52 8.99 11.68
N ILE A 269 36.29 9.42 11.34
CA ILE A 269 35.55 8.93 10.16
C ILE A 269 36.38 9.12 8.88
N HIS A 270 37.00 10.29 8.72
CA HIS A 270 37.87 10.56 7.58
C HIS A 270 39.14 9.68 7.59
N ALA A 271 39.78 9.51 8.74
CA ALA A 271 40.98 8.69 8.89
C ALA A 271 40.71 7.23 8.48
N ASP A 272 39.57 6.68 8.91
CA ASP A 272 39.12 5.31 8.58
C ASP A 272 38.79 5.13 7.09
N GLY A 273 38.56 6.23 6.37
CA GLY A 273 38.26 6.24 4.95
C GLY A 273 36.86 5.73 4.64
N ILE A 274 35.89 6.10 5.48
CA ILE A 274 34.48 5.77 5.27
C ILE A 274 34.00 6.35 3.93
N HIS A 275 33.34 5.53 3.12
CA HIS A 275 32.78 5.94 1.84
C HIS A 275 31.34 6.45 1.98
N VAL A 276 30.55 5.80 2.83
CA VAL A 276 29.16 6.21 3.14
C VAL A 276 28.99 6.32 4.65
N ALA A 277 28.67 7.50 5.15
CA ALA A 277 28.32 7.73 6.55
C ALA A 277 26.81 7.86 6.69
N ILE A 278 26.21 7.03 7.54
CA ILE A 278 24.77 6.93 7.79
C ILE A 278 24.50 7.36 9.23
N ASP A 279 23.94 8.55 9.39
CA ASP A 279 23.38 9.02 10.65
C ASP A 279 22.07 8.31 10.95
N LEU A 280 21.97 7.69 12.14
CA LEU A 280 20.77 7.01 12.58
C LEU A 280 19.93 7.79 13.59
N GLY A 281 20.44 8.92 14.08
CA GLY A 281 19.81 9.69 15.16
C GLY A 281 19.06 10.93 14.70
N GLY A 282 19.45 11.53 13.57
CA GLY A 282 18.94 12.83 13.11
C GLY A 282 19.04 13.89 14.19
N LEU A 283 17.94 14.54 14.56
CA LEU A 283 17.92 15.64 15.55
C LEU A 283 17.39 15.20 16.92
N THR A 284 17.61 13.94 17.29
CA THR A 284 17.24 13.40 18.61
C THR A 284 18.35 13.59 19.66
N THR A 285 18.07 13.19 20.90
CA THR A 285 19.01 13.33 22.04
C THR A 285 20.34 12.63 21.76
N ASN A 286 21.45 13.27 22.16
CA ASN A 286 22.82 12.77 21.95
C ASN A 286 23.20 12.54 20.48
N THR A 287 22.50 13.19 19.54
CA THR A 287 22.87 13.16 18.12
C THR A 287 24.31 13.60 17.88
N ARG A 288 24.92 13.00 16.85
CA ARG A 288 26.29 13.28 16.38
C ARG A 288 26.30 13.85 14.96
N ILE A 289 25.15 14.32 14.49
CA ILE A 289 25.00 14.89 13.15
C ILE A 289 25.89 16.13 12.92
N ALA A 290 26.27 16.84 13.99
CA ALA A 290 27.22 17.95 13.93
C ALA A 290 28.60 17.52 13.39
N ALA A 291 29.02 16.27 13.60
CA ALA A 291 30.25 15.75 13.01
C ALA A 291 30.15 15.66 11.47
N LEU A 292 28.95 15.43 10.93
CA LEU A 292 28.68 15.35 9.49
C LEU A 292 28.58 16.74 8.82
N ALA A 293 28.50 17.83 9.60
CA ALA A 293 28.66 19.18 9.08
C ALA A 293 30.09 19.42 8.54
N HIS A 294 31.07 18.63 8.99
CA HIS A 294 32.46 18.67 8.50
C HIS A 294 32.69 17.85 7.22
N GLN A 295 31.66 17.17 6.70
CA GLN A 295 31.73 16.30 5.51
C GLN A 295 32.90 15.28 5.55
N PRO A 296 33.06 14.49 6.62
CA PRO A 296 34.17 13.54 6.74
C PRO A 296 34.10 12.35 5.76
N ALA A 297 32.95 12.09 5.15
CA ALA A 297 32.72 11.05 4.13
C ALA A 297 32.13 11.67 2.85
N PRO A 298 32.39 11.08 1.66
CA PRO A 298 31.91 11.63 0.39
C PRO A 298 30.41 11.54 0.19
N VAL A 299 29.76 10.56 0.80
CA VAL A 299 28.30 10.41 0.81
C VAL A 299 27.82 10.34 2.25
N GLN A 300 26.89 11.21 2.59
CA GLN A 300 26.29 11.28 3.92
C GLN A 300 24.78 11.10 3.82
N ILE A 301 24.26 10.14 4.57
CA ILE A 301 22.86 9.72 4.55
C ILE A 301 22.29 9.87 5.96
N THR A 302 21.05 10.31 6.10
CA THR A 302 20.28 10.17 7.34
C THR A 302 19.25 9.05 7.18
N TYR A 303 19.12 8.19 8.18
CA TYR A 303 18.17 7.08 8.16
C TYR A 303 17.63 6.77 9.55
N LEU A 304 16.34 6.49 9.57
CA LEU A 304 15.56 5.87 10.63
C LEU A 304 15.17 6.77 11.81
N GLY A 305 16.06 7.07 12.75
CA GLY A 305 15.67 7.54 14.09
C GLY A 305 14.94 8.89 14.14
N TYR A 306 14.99 9.68 13.07
CA TYR A 306 14.35 10.98 12.97
C TYR A 306 13.33 11.03 11.82
N PRO A 307 12.05 11.38 12.08
CA PRO A 307 10.96 11.28 11.10
C PRO A 307 10.77 12.56 10.26
N ASN A 308 11.85 13.30 9.98
CA ASN A 308 11.81 14.55 9.21
C ASN A 308 13.17 14.85 8.56
N THR A 309 13.26 15.95 7.80
CA THR A 309 14.54 16.47 7.28
C THR A 309 15.49 16.87 8.41
N THR A 310 16.79 16.68 8.25
CA THR A 310 17.80 17.19 9.19
C THR A 310 18.02 18.69 9.01
N GLY A 311 17.62 19.24 7.86
CA GLY A 311 17.88 20.63 7.46
C GLY A 311 19.34 20.94 7.12
N LEU A 312 20.25 19.99 7.31
CA LEU A 312 21.68 20.18 7.14
C LEU A 312 22.08 19.92 5.68
N CYS A 313 22.59 20.96 5.00
CA CYS A 313 22.93 20.90 3.58
C CYS A 313 24.10 19.96 3.23
N THR A 314 24.81 19.45 4.24
CA THR A 314 25.89 18.48 4.04
C THR A 314 25.40 17.04 4.03
N ILE A 315 24.16 16.76 4.47
CA ILE A 315 23.54 15.44 4.33
C ILE A 315 22.97 15.35 2.92
N ASP A 316 23.45 14.39 2.15
CA ASP A 316 23.11 14.26 0.74
C ASP A 316 21.74 13.60 0.54
N TYR A 317 21.47 12.58 1.34
CA TYR A 317 20.32 11.70 1.15
C TYR A 317 19.58 11.37 2.44
N ARG A 318 18.29 11.07 2.30
CA ARG A 318 17.47 10.47 3.36
C ARG A 318 16.84 9.18 2.85
N ILE A 319 16.99 8.08 3.60
CA ILE A 319 16.32 6.82 3.26
C ILE A 319 14.87 6.84 3.78
N THR A 320 13.93 6.48 2.90
CA THR A 320 12.48 6.40 3.15
C THR A 320 11.85 5.37 2.19
N ASP A 321 10.51 5.36 2.02
CA ASP A 321 9.81 4.58 0.99
C ASP A 321 8.70 5.39 0.30
N ASN A 322 8.06 4.77 -0.70
CA ASN A 322 7.03 5.40 -1.52
C ASN A 322 5.74 5.71 -0.75
N PHE A 323 5.49 5.07 0.40
CA PHE A 323 4.26 5.25 1.16
C PHE A 323 4.41 6.31 2.25
N ALA A 324 5.54 6.30 2.98
CA ALA A 324 5.84 7.26 4.04
C ALA A 324 6.11 8.66 3.46
N ASP A 325 6.71 8.75 2.28
CA ASP A 325 7.06 10.00 1.60
C ASP A 325 6.56 10.04 0.14
N GLU A 326 5.23 10.04 0.01
CA GLU A 326 4.51 10.27 -1.26
C GLU A 326 4.51 11.78 -1.58
N ASP A 327 5.02 12.17 -2.76
CA ASP A 327 5.03 13.56 -3.27
C ASP A 327 5.56 14.64 -2.29
N SER A 328 6.55 14.29 -1.47
CA SER A 328 7.03 15.13 -0.36
C SER A 328 8.43 15.76 -0.55
N ASP A 329 9.12 15.53 -1.68
CA ASP A 329 10.52 15.93 -1.90
C ASP A 329 10.79 17.42 -1.62
N GLN A 330 9.83 18.32 -1.89
CA GLN A 330 9.98 19.77 -1.66
C GLN A 330 10.13 20.18 -0.18
N TYR A 331 9.88 19.26 0.75
CA TYR A 331 9.95 19.48 2.19
C TYR A 331 11.27 19.00 2.80
N TYR A 332 12.14 18.39 2.00
CA TYR A 332 13.44 17.89 2.45
C TYR A 332 14.60 18.71 1.87
N VAL A 333 15.65 18.88 2.66
CA VAL A 333 16.94 19.40 2.16
C VAL A 333 17.74 18.29 1.50
N GLU A 334 17.60 17.07 2.00
CA GLU A 334 18.17 15.86 1.44
C GLU A 334 17.42 15.39 0.20
N LYS A 335 18.10 14.68 -0.70
CA LYS A 335 17.41 13.91 -1.74
C LYS A 335 16.85 12.62 -1.14
N LEU A 336 15.58 12.31 -1.41
CA LEU A 336 14.95 11.10 -0.90
C LEU A 336 15.44 9.86 -1.69
N LEU A 337 15.93 8.87 -0.96
CA LEU A 337 16.23 7.52 -1.44
C LEU A 337 15.10 6.61 -0.98
N ARG A 338 14.26 6.18 -1.92
CA ARG A 338 13.07 5.38 -1.63
C ARG A 338 13.38 3.90 -1.78
N MET A 339 13.26 3.14 -0.69
CA MET A 339 13.26 1.69 -0.71
C MET A 339 12.08 1.21 -1.58
N PRO A 340 12.24 0.11 -2.35
CA PRO A 340 11.19 -0.36 -3.25
C PRO A 340 9.94 -0.85 -2.50
N GLN A 341 10.10 -1.34 -1.27
CA GLN A 341 9.02 -1.79 -0.39
C GLN A 341 8.97 -0.94 0.88
N SER A 342 9.42 -1.48 2.02
CA SER A 342 9.40 -0.76 3.30
C SER A 342 10.70 -0.03 3.57
N PHE A 343 10.62 1.13 4.23
CA PHE A 343 11.79 1.82 4.77
C PHE A 343 12.30 1.26 6.10
N ILE A 344 11.57 0.34 6.76
CA ILE A 344 11.96 -0.22 8.06
C ILE A 344 12.11 -1.74 8.02
N CYS A 345 13.01 -2.26 8.86
CA CYS A 345 13.20 -3.71 9.06
C CYS A 345 13.02 -4.05 10.55
N TYR A 346 11.89 -4.67 10.90
CA TYR A 346 11.57 -5.13 12.23
C TYR A 346 11.93 -6.62 12.39
N GLY A 347 13.22 -6.91 12.52
CA GLY A 347 13.73 -8.29 12.56
C GLY A 347 13.48 -9.07 13.86
N PHE A 348 12.67 -8.57 14.81
CA PHE A 348 12.35 -9.33 16.01
C PHE A 348 11.29 -10.40 15.73
N ASP A 349 11.60 -11.63 16.13
CA ASP A 349 10.60 -12.67 16.22
C ASP A 349 9.72 -12.49 17.46
N THR A 350 8.53 -11.95 17.25
CA THR A 350 7.50 -11.74 18.28
C THR A 350 6.42 -12.82 18.26
N THR A 351 6.56 -13.86 17.43
CA THR A 351 5.53 -14.91 17.26
C THR A 351 5.18 -15.61 18.57
N LYS A 352 6.15 -15.74 19.49
CA LYS A 352 5.94 -16.31 20.84
C LYS A 352 4.95 -15.51 21.69
N PHE A 353 4.69 -14.26 21.34
CA PHE A 353 3.73 -13.38 22.01
C PHE A 353 2.42 -13.22 21.23
N ALA A 354 2.25 -13.82 20.05
CA ALA A 354 1.02 -13.69 19.29
C ALA A 354 -0.17 -14.31 20.03
N SER A 355 -1.32 -13.62 20.02
CA SER A 355 -2.59 -14.14 20.54
C SER A 355 -3.63 -14.21 19.43
N LYS A 356 -4.35 -15.35 19.37
CA LYS A 356 -5.34 -15.64 18.32
C LYS A 356 -6.74 -15.11 18.62
N GLN A 357 -7.02 -14.71 19.87
CA GLN A 357 -8.34 -14.29 20.29
C GLN A 357 -8.32 -12.85 20.79
N THR A 358 -9.41 -12.13 20.52
CA THR A 358 -9.59 -10.79 21.04
C THR A 358 -10.06 -10.83 22.50
N PRO A 359 -9.52 -10.00 23.39
CA PRO A 359 -9.93 -9.95 24.80
C PRO A 359 -11.42 -9.68 25.03
N ALA A 360 -12.06 -8.90 24.14
CA ALA A 360 -13.46 -8.51 24.24
C ALA A 360 -14.42 -9.69 24.29
N GLU A 361 -14.11 -10.82 23.65
CA GLU A 361 -14.94 -12.04 23.73
C GLU A 361 -15.02 -12.57 25.17
N SER A 362 -13.95 -12.42 25.95
CA SER A 362 -13.88 -12.88 27.35
C SER A 362 -14.30 -11.79 28.34
N LYS A 363 -13.96 -10.53 28.08
CA LYS A 363 -14.21 -9.39 28.98
C LYS A 363 -15.63 -8.83 28.84
N GLY A 364 -16.27 -9.01 27.69
CA GLY A 364 -17.60 -8.47 27.38
C GLY A 364 -17.62 -6.98 27.01
N TYR A 365 -16.45 -6.35 26.85
CA TYR A 365 -16.30 -4.96 26.42
C TYR A 365 -15.02 -4.77 25.62
N ILE A 366 -14.97 -3.73 24.80
CA ILE A 366 -13.82 -3.39 23.96
C ILE A 366 -12.78 -2.59 24.75
N THR A 367 -11.52 -2.96 24.61
CA THR A 367 -10.37 -2.23 25.14
C THR A 367 -9.56 -1.64 24.00
N PHE A 368 -9.64 -0.32 23.83
CA PHE A 368 -8.72 0.43 22.98
C PHE A 368 -7.37 0.62 23.68
N GLY A 369 -6.29 0.72 22.92
CA GLY A 369 -4.94 0.90 23.48
C GLY A 369 -4.06 1.84 22.66
N SER A 370 -3.26 2.66 23.32
CA SER A 370 -2.17 3.41 22.66
C SER A 370 -0.93 3.43 23.55
N PHE A 371 0.14 2.78 23.09
CA PHE A 371 1.42 2.70 23.84
C PHE A 371 2.44 3.73 23.34
N ASN A 372 1.95 4.75 22.64
CA ASN A 372 2.75 5.85 22.13
C ASN A 372 3.23 6.77 23.26
N HIS A 373 4.42 7.35 23.09
CA HIS A 373 4.97 8.35 24.00
C HIS A 373 4.00 9.53 24.13
N VAL A 374 3.83 10.09 25.35
CA VAL A 374 2.89 11.20 25.60
C VAL A 374 3.11 12.44 24.72
N ARG A 375 4.30 12.61 24.15
CA ARG A 375 4.61 13.71 23.21
C ARG A 375 3.83 13.62 21.90
N LYS A 376 3.32 12.43 21.56
CA LYS A 376 2.49 12.19 20.38
C LYS A 376 1.01 12.42 20.67
N LEU A 377 0.65 12.64 21.93
CA LEU A 377 -0.69 13.05 22.33
C LEU A 377 -0.84 14.57 22.22
N ASN A 378 -2.04 14.99 21.85
CA ASN A 378 -2.46 16.37 21.82
C ASN A 378 -3.98 16.43 22.07
N PRO A 379 -4.57 17.63 22.24
CA PRO A 379 -5.99 17.77 22.52
C PRO A 379 -6.90 17.20 21.42
N GLU A 380 -6.49 17.26 20.15
CA GLU A 380 -7.28 16.75 19.02
C GLU A 380 -7.37 15.22 19.01
N VAL A 381 -6.26 14.54 19.32
CA VAL A 381 -6.21 13.08 19.50
C VAL A 381 -7.13 12.67 20.65
N ILE A 382 -7.02 13.33 21.80
CA ILE A 382 -7.86 13.01 22.97
C ILE A 382 -9.33 13.25 22.65
N ALA A 383 -9.67 14.39 22.05
CA ALA A 383 -11.06 14.68 21.66
C ALA A 383 -11.61 13.61 20.71
N THR A 384 -10.82 13.15 19.74
CA THR A 384 -11.20 12.08 18.80
C THR A 384 -11.43 10.75 19.51
N TRP A 385 -10.53 10.37 20.42
CA TRP A 385 -10.68 9.13 21.18
C TRP A 385 -11.85 9.22 22.18
N CYS A 386 -12.11 10.36 22.78
CA CYS A 386 -13.30 10.59 23.61
C CYS A 386 -14.59 10.39 22.80
N GLU A 387 -14.63 10.83 21.54
CA GLU A 387 -15.79 10.62 20.66
C GLU A 387 -16.02 9.13 20.37
N ILE A 388 -14.94 8.36 20.14
CA ILE A 388 -15.01 6.90 20.02
C ILE A 388 -15.54 6.27 21.31
N LEU A 389 -15.00 6.66 22.47
CA LEU A 389 -15.42 6.13 23.76
C LEU A 389 -16.88 6.46 24.09
N HIS A 390 -17.40 7.62 23.66
CA HIS A 390 -18.83 7.93 23.82
C HIS A 390 -19.72 7.04 22.95
N ARG A 391 -19.27 6.69 21.74
CA ARG A 391 -20.05 5.87 20.79
C ARG A 391 -19.96 4.37 21.05
N VAL A 392 -18.88 3.91 21.66
CA VAL A 392 -18.70 2.52 22.09
C VAL A 392 -18.90 2.45 23.60
N GLU A 393 -20.14 2.23 24.02
CA GLU A 393 -20.52 2.13 25.43
C GLU A 393 -19.65 1.07 26.17
N ASP A 394 -19.37 1.33 27.44
CA ASP A 394 -18.54 0.49 28.33
C ASP A 394 -17.09 0.21 27.88
N SER A 395 -16.66 0.71 26.71
CA SER A 395 -15.29 0.52 26.24
C SER A 395 -14.28 1.22 27.15
N ARG A 396 -13.04 0.70 27.18
CA ARG A 396 -11.94 1.25 27.97
C ARG A 396 -10.81 1.70 27.06
N LEU A 397 -9.99 2.63 27.55
CA LEU A 397 -8.77 3.05 26.88
C LEU A 397 -7.55 2.86 27.77
N THR A 398 -6.57 2.11 27.29
CA THR A 398 -5.27 1.96 27.94
C THR A 398 -4.24 2.85 27.27
N LEU A 399 -3.65 3.79 28.03
CA LEU A 399 -2.51 4.58 27.59
C LEU A 399 -1.25 4.10 28.31
N LYS A 400 -0.18 3.85 27.57
CA LYS A 400 1.10 3.42 28.14
C LYS A 400 2.24 4.28 27.64
N ALA A 401 2.96 4.91 28.57
CA ALA A 401 4.18 5.64 28.27
C ALA A 401 5.03 5.78 29.55
N LYS A 402 6.35 5.89 29.42
CA LYS A 402 7.26 6.02 30.58
C LYS A 402 6.96 7.27 31.42
N GLU A 403 6.43 8.32 30.80
CA GLU A 403 6.06 9.59 31.44
C GLU A 403 4.85 9.46 32.36
N LEU A 404 3.98 8.48 32.11
CA LEU A 404 2.82 8.21 32.97
C LEU A 404 3.20 7.62 34.33
N SER A 405 4.49 7.40 34.61
CA SER A 405 4.95 7.16 35.97
C SER A 405 4.88 8.41 36.86
N ASP A 406 4.79 9.61 36.27
CA ASP A 406 4.66 10.87 37.00
C ASP A 406 3.20 11.30 37.19
N GLU A 407 2.87 11.75 38.40
CA GLU A 407 1.50 12.11 38.77
C GLU A 407 1.03 13.44 38.16
N ILE A 408 1.92 14.40 37.88
CA ILE A 408 1.51 15.67 37.24
C ILE A 408 1.03 15.39 35.82
N ILE A 409 1.78 14.57 35.08
CA ILE A 409 1.46 14.21 33.69
C ILE A 409 0.15 13.41 33.63
N LYS A 410 -0.01 12.41 34.50
CA LYS A 410 -1.28 11.66 34.65
C LYS A 410 -2.47 12.59 34.91
N ASN A 411 -2.35 13.49 35.87
CA ASN A 411 -3.44 14.38 36.26
C ASN A 411 -3.82 15.36 35.14
N ASN A 412 -2.85 15.85 34.36
CA ASN A 412 -3.13 16.69 33.21
C ASN A 412 -3.87 15.92 32.11
N ILE A 413 -3.43 14.70 31.79
CA ILE A 413 -4.13 13.85 30.81
C ILE A 413 -5.55 13.50 31.30
N LEU A 414 -5.71 13.10 32.56
CA LEU A 414 -7.03 12.82 33.14
C LEU A 414 -7.97 14.03 33.06
N ARG A 415 -7.48 15.23 33.39
CA ARG A 415 -8.25 16.48 33.29
C ARG A 415 -8.78 16.72 31.87
N GLU A 416 -7.97 16.40 30.85
CA GLU A 416 -8.33 16.59 29.45
C GLU A 416 -9.45 15.61 29.03
N PHE A 417 -9.35 14.33 29.42
CA PHE A 417 -10.45 13.37 29.24
C PHE A 417 -11.71 13.74 30.03
N GLU A 418 -11.57 14.21 31.27
CA GLU A 418 -12.68 14.69 32.09
C GLU A 418 -13.39 15.89 31.45
N GLY A 419 -12.63 16.80 30.80
CA GLY A 419 -13.16 17.92 30.03
C GLY A 419 -14.08 17.50 28.87
N HIS A 420 -13.89 16.27 28.37
CA HIS A 420 -14.74 15.64 27.35
C HIS A 420 -15.80 14.70 27.94
N GLY A 421 -15.95 14.62 29.26
CA GLY A 421 -16.94 13.79 29.94
C GLY A 421 -16.60 12.30 30.03
N ILE A 422 -15.33 11.91 29.83
CA ILE A 422 -14.87 10.55 30.04
C ILE A 422 -14.33 10.42 31.46
N THR A 423 -14.90 9.50 32.25
CA THR A 423 -14.51 9.31 33.65
C THR A 423 -13.22 8.49 33.78
N ALA A 424 -12.48 8.70 34.87
CA ALA A 424 -11.20 8.03 35.11
C ALA A 424 -11.31 6.50 35.15
N GLU A 425 -12.47 5.92 35.49
CA GLU A 425 -12.68 4.47 35.56
C GLU A 425 -12.64 3.78 34.18
N ARG A 426 -12.85 4.54 33.09
CA ARG A 426 -12.72 4.05 31.71
C ARG A 426 -11.29 4.12 31.18
N LEU A 427 -10.37 4.73 31.94
CA LEU A 427 -9.00 4.96 31.54
C LEU A 427 -8.03 4.12 32.38
N HIS A 428 -7.07 3.48 31.71
CA HIS A 428 -5.95 2.82 32.36
C HIS A 428 -4.63 3.48 31.92
N LEU A 429 -4.04 4.29 32.80
CA LEU A 429 -2.78 4.99 32.54
C LEU A 429 -1.61 4.22 33.15
N GLN A 430 -0.81 3.57 32.30
CA GLN A 430 0.32 2.74 32.73
C GLN A 430 1.67 3.39 32.45
N GLY A 431 2.52 3.42 33.48
CA GLY A 431 3.89 3.93 33.41
C GLY A 431 4.91 2.95 32.82
N PHE A 432 6.18 3.21 33.15
CA PHE A 432 7.32 2.39 32.75
C PHE A 432 7.23 0.93 33.25
N THR A 433 7.73 0.00 32.45
CA THR A 433 7.90 -1.43 32.76
C THR A 433 9.35 -1.80 32.54
N GLU A 434 9.94 -2.56 33.48
CA GLU A 434 11.38 -2.87 33.45
C GLU A 434 11.78 -3.80 32.30
N ARG A 435 10.99 -4.85 32.04
CA ARG A 435 11.27 -5.80 30.95
C ARG A 435 10.49 -5.38 29.71
N TYR A 436 11.20 -5.29 28.59
CA TYR A 436 10.57 -4.99 27.30
C TYR A 436 9.50 -6.02 26.93
N GLU A 437 9.71 -7.29 27.26
CA GLU A 437 8.74 -8.37 27.00
C GLU A 437 7.38 -8.15 27.69
N ASP A 438 7.35 -7.42 28.81
CA ASP A 438 6.10 -7.12 29.51
C ASP A 438 5.23 -6.13 28.73
N ASN A 439 5.80 -5.38 27.76
CA ASN A 439 5.02 -4.56 26.84
C ASN A 439 4.13 -5.43 25.93
N PHE A 440 4.66 -6.54 25.40
CA PHE A 440 3.89 -7.45 24.55
C PHE A 440 2.75 -8.11 25.32
N LYS A 441 2.95 -8.45 26.59
CA LYS A 441 1.89 -9.00 27.45
C LYS A 441 0.75 -8.02 27.64
N MET A 442 1.03 -6.73 27.75
CA MET A 442 -0.01 -5.72 27.89
C MET A 442 -0.88 -5.58 26.63
N TYR A 443 -0.31 -5.81 25.44
CA TYR A 443 -1.09 -5.85 24.20
C TYR A 443 -2.05 -7.04 24.13
N HIS A 444 -1.87 -8.08 24.97
CA HIS A 444 -2.87 -9.15 25.13
C HIS A 444 -4.17 -8.65 25.75
N ASP A 445 -4.19 -7.47 26.36
CA ASP A 445 -5.40 -6.88 26.91
C ASP A 445 -6.09 -5.90 25.96
N ILE A 446 -5.48 -5.62 24.81
CA ILE A 446 -5.94 -4.61 23.83
C ILE A 446 -6.62 -5.30 22.65
N ASP A 447 -7.83 -4.86 22.31
CA ASP A 447 -8.59 -5.32 21.16
C ASP A 447 -8.19 -4.57 19.88
N ILE A 448 -8.14 -3.24 19.97
CA ILE A 448 -7.81 -2.34 18.85
C ILE A 448 -6.80 -1.30 19.34
N ALA A 449 -5.66 -1.21 18.67
CA ALA A 449 -4.69 -0.16 18.93
C ALA A 449 -5.08 1.12 18.18
N LEU A 450 -5.10 2.25 18.88
CA LEU A 450 -5.37 3.58 18.33
C LEU A 450 -4.03 4.30 18.11
N ASP A 451 -3.74 4.60 16.85
CA ASP A 451 -2.56 5.38 16.50
C ASP A 451 -2.79 6.88 16.76
N THR A 452 -1.70 7.60 16.96
CA THR A 452 -1.71 9.04 17.20
C THR A 452 -1.52 9.82 15.90
N PHE A 453 -2.03 11.05 15.85
CA PHE A 453 -1.84 11.97 14.73
C PHE A 453 -1.69 13.42 15.25
N PRO A 454 -0.91 14.30 14.59
CA PRO A 454 -0.17 14.07 13.36
C PRO A 454 1.11 13.22 13.53
N TYR A 455 1.50 12.84 14.73
CA TYR A 455 2.68 12.01 14.91
C TYR A 455 2.28 10.54 15.14
N ASN A 456 2.39 9.70 14.11
CA ASN A 456 2.10 8.27 14.20
C ASN A 456 3.11 7.50 15.06
N GLY A 457 2.69 6.30 15.48
CA GLY A 457 3.53 5.23 15.98
C GLY A 457 4.53 4.71 14.93
N THR A 458 5.49 3.93 15.42
CA THR A 458 6.46 3.23 14.55
C THR A 458 6.78 1.89 15.19
N THR A 459 7.66 1.86 16.19
CA THR A 459 7.93 0.63 16.96
C THR A 459 6.69 0.10 17.65
N THR A 460 5.87 0.97 18.24
CA THR A 460 4.58 0.61 18.87
C THR A 460 3.58 0.02 17.87
N THR A 461 3.59 0.52 16.62
CA THR A 461 2.78 -0.02 15.52
C THR A 461 3.28 -1.41 15.14
N CYS A 462 4.59 -1.60 14.94
CA CYS A 462 5.19 -2.91 14.70
C CYS A 462 4.95 -3.89 15.86
N ASP A 463 5.12 -3.44 17.11
CA ASP A 463 4.91 -4.25 18.30
C ASP A 463 3.47 -4.79 18.33
N ALA A 464 2.47 -3.92 18.09
CA ALA A 464 1.05 -4.28 18.06
C ALA A 464 0.73 -5.27 16.92
N LEU A 465 1.08 -4.91 15.67
CA LEU A 465 0.76 -5.69 14.48
C LEU A 465 1.44 -7.06 14.49
N SER A 466 2.71 -7.11 14.91
CA SER A 466 3.50 -8.35 14.91
C SER A 466 2.96 -9.43 15.85
N ILE A 467 2.17 -9.06 16.86
CA ILE A 467 1.49 -9.99 17.77
C ILE A 467 -0.03 -10.09 17.53
N GLY A 468 -0.50 -9.48 16.44
CA GLY A 468 -1.86 -9.58 15.94
C GLY A 468 -2.82 -8.47 16.36
N VAL A 469 -2.42 -7.44 17.11
CA VAL A 469 -3.35 -6.35 17.47
C VAL A 469 -3.52 -5.40 16.27
N PRO A 470 -4.74 -5.23 15.71
CA PRO A 470 -4.96 -4.28 14.62
C PRO A 470 -4.70 -2.85 15.07
N VAL A 471 -4.03 -2.07 14.23
CA VAL A 471 -3.71 -0.65 14.47
C VAL A 471 -4.52 0.22 13.52
N LEU A 472 -5.39 1.06 14.08
CA LEU A 472 -6.15 2.06 13.35
C LEU A 472 -5.32 3.34 13.22
N THR A 473 -5.12 3.82 11.99
CA THR A 473 -4.30 5.02 11.72
C THR A 473 -5.01 6.03 10.82
N LEU A 474 -4.66 7.30 11.01
CA LEU A 474 -5.11 8.43 10.19
C LEU A 474 -3.95 8.89 9.31
N VAL A 475 -4.14 8.79 7.99
CA VAL A 475 -3.17 9.20 6.98
C VAL A 475 -3.10 10.72 6.93
N GLY A 476 -1.91 11.26 7.16
CA GLY A 476 -1.64 12.67 6.86
C GLY A 476 -0.69 12.85 5.68
N LYS A 477 0.01 13.98 5.71
CA LYS A 477 0.80 14.49 4.59
C LYS A 477 2.31 14.34 4.77
N SER A 478 2.80 14.27 6.02
CA SER A 478 4.25 14.23 6.31
C SER A 478 4.69 12.81 6.63
N HIS A 479 6.00 12.55 6.57
CA HIS A 479 6.56 11.25 6.97
C HIS A 479 6.07 10.80 8.34
N ALA A 480 6.14 11.67 9.35
CA ALA A 480 5.65 11.39 10.70
C ALA A 480 4.14 11.07 10.77
N GLN A 481 3.34 11.55 9.81
CA GLN A 481 1.89 11.31 9.68
C GLN A 481 1.55 10.08 8.80
N ARG A 482 2.56 9.38 8.28
CA ARG A 482 2.37 8.29 7.30
C ARG A 482 3.16 7.02 7.63
N VAL A 483 3.87 6.98 8.76
CA VAL A 483 4.66 5.80 9.13
C VAL A 483 3.78 4.56 9.30
N SER A 484 2.68 4.66 10.07
CA SER A 484 1.77 3.53 10.25
C SER A 484 1.06 3.14 8.96
N TYR A 485 0.75 4.12 8.10
CA TYR A 485 0.23 3.87 6.75
C TYR A 485 1.22 3.04 5.91
N SER A 486 2.49 3.43 5.86
CA SER A 486 3.54 2.66 5.18
C SER A 486 3.66 1.24 5.73
N ILE A 487 3.62 1.07 7.04
CA ILE A 487 3.69 -0.26 7.69
C ILE A 487 2.52 -1.13 7.24
N LEU A 488 1.29 -0.61 7.31
CA LEU A 488 0.06 -1.34 6.93
C LEU A 488 0.04 -1.72 5.45
N LYS A 489 0.45 -0.79 4.56
CA LYS A 489 0.63 -1.07 3.13
C LYS A 489 1.64 -2.19 2.88
N ASN A 490 2.80 -2.13 3.54
CA ASN A 490 3.87 -3.11 3.34
C ASN A 490 3.60 -4.52 3.90
N ILE A 491 2.64 -4.66 4.83
CA ILE A 491 2.17 -6.00 5.26
C ILE A 491 0.93 -6.48 4.49
N GLY A 492 0.35 -5.64 3.63
CA GLY A 492 -0.88 -5.97 2.90
C GLY A 492 -2.14 -6.01 3.76
N TYR A 493 -2.25 -5.17 4.79
CA TYR A 493 -3.44 -5.03 5.63
C TYR A 493 -3.91 -3.56 5.64
N GLU A 494 -4.88 -3.23 4.80
CA GLU A 494 -5.28 -1.84 4.53
C GLU A 494 -6.58 -1.41 5.24
N GLU A 495 -7.29 -2.36 5.86
CA GLU A 495 -8.65 -2.21 6.38
C GLU A 495 -8.75 -1.22 7.55
N THR A 496 -7.62 -0.90 8.18
CA THR A 496 -7.51 0.02 9.31
C THR A 496 -6.78 1.33 8.95
N ILE A 497 -6.66 1.62 7.65
CA ILE A 497 -6.19 2.90 7.12
C ILE A 497 -7.40 3.83 6.95
N THR A 498 -7.29 5.06 7.44
CA THR A 498 -8.34 6.08 7.31
C THR A 498 -7.76 7.43 6.86
N TYR A 499 -8.56 8.26 6.19
CA TYR A 499 -8.12 9.50 5.56
C TYR A 499 -8.79 10.76 6.12
N SER A 500 -9.77 10.60 7.02
CA SER A 500 -10.34 11.70 7.79
C SER A 500 -10.56 11.33 9.25
N ARG A 501 -10.71 12.34 10.11
CA ARG A 501 -11.04 12.14 11.52
C ARG A 501 -12.37 11.39 11.68
N GLU A 502 -13.35 11.71 10.84
CA GLU A 502 -14.66 11.07 10.84
C GLU A 502 -14.53 9.58 10.47
N GLU A 503 -13.78 9.27 9.41
CA GLU A 503 -13.52 7.89 9.01
C GLU A 503 -12.77 7.11 10.09
N TYR A 504 -11.80 7.73 10.76
CA TYR A 504 -11.11 7.16 11.90
C TYR A 504 -12.10 6.76 13.02
N ILE A 505 -13.02 7.65 13.37
CA ILE A 505 -14.03 7.37 14.41
C ILE A 505 -14.99 6.27 13.95
N GLU A 506 -15.53 6.36 12.73
CA GLU A 506 -16.45 5.36 12.18
C GLU A 506 -15.81 3.98 12.12
N LYS A 507 -14.54 3.90 11.68
CA LYS A 507 -13.80 2.64 11.60
C LYS A 507 -13.57 2.03 12.97
N ALA A 508 -13.20 2.84 13.98
CA ALA A 508 -13.06 2.37 15.36
C ALA A 508 -14.37 1.77 15.88
N VAL A 509 -15.49 2.46 15.65
CA VAL A 509 -16.83 1.99 16.06
C VAL A 509 -17.21 0.71 15.30
N GLN A 510 -17.01 0.66 13.98
CA GLN A 510 -17.30 -0.50 13.15
C GLN A 510 -16.53 -1.74 13.63
N LEU A 511 -15.22 -1.62 13.86
CA LEU A 511 -14.37 -2.70 14.35
C LEU A 511 -14.82 -3.19 15.73
N SER A 512 -15.25 -2.27 16.60
CA SER A 512 -15.69 -2.58 17.96
C SER A 512 -16.97 -3.43 18.03
N GLN A 513 -17.80 -3.40 16.98
CA GLN A 513 -19.08 -4.12 16.91
C GLN A 513 -18.93 -5.60 16.54
N ASN A 514 -17.75 -6.04 16.10
CA ASN A 514 -17.52 -7.42 15.67
C ASN A 514 -16.29 -8.07 16.34
N PRO A 515 -16.37 -8.43 17.65
CA PRO A 515 -15.29 -9.12 18.35
C PRO A 515 -14.84 -10.42 17.67
N ALA A 516 -15.76 -11.21 17.11
CA ALA A 516 -15.43 -12.43 16.39
C ALA A 516 -14.56 -12.14 15.15
N GLY A 517 -14.88 -11.08 14.41
CA GLY A 517 -14.07 -10.59 13.30
C GLY A 517 -12.68 -10.12 13.75
N LEU A 518 -12.58 -9.44 14.90
CA LEU A 518 -11.29 -9.07 15.48
C LEU A 518 -10.44 -10.30 15.79
N SER A 519 -11.00 -11.38 16.35
CA SER A 519 -10.26 -12.63 16.58
C SER A 519 -9.70 -13.24 15.29
N VAL A 520 -10.46 -13.18 14.18
CA VAL A 520 -9.98 -13.60 12.86
C VAL A 520 -8.82 -12.72 12.39
N VAL A 521 -8.99 -11.39 12.43
CA VAL A 521 -7.93 -10.43 12.07
C VAL A 521 -6.66 -10.69 12.87
N ARG A 522 -6.76 -10.87 14.20
CA ARG A 522 -5.60 -11.13 15.06
C ARG A 522 -4.83 -12.38 14.66
N SER A 523 -5.54 -13.43 14.26
CA SER A 523 -4.93 -14.69 13.80
C SER A 523 -4.18 -14.54 12.48
N CYS A 524 -4.65 -13.66 11.58
CA CYS A 524 -4.02 -13.43 10.28
C CYS A 524 -2.89 -12.38 10.32
N LEU A 525 -3.05 -11.33 11.11
CA LEU A 525 -2.20 -10.14 11.06
C LEU A 525 -0.75 -10.41 11.49
N SER A 526 -0.56 -11.25 12.52
CA SER A 526 0.78 -11.68 12.92
C SER A 526 1.51 -12.46 11.81
N MET A 527 0.78 -13.24 11.00
CA MET A 527 1.33 -13.97 9.86
C MET A 527 1.66 -13.05 8.68
N LEU A 528 0.79 -12.09 8.37
CA LEU A 528 1.06 -11.05 7.36
C LEU A 528 2.33 -10.27 7.70
N PHE A 529 2.46 -9.87 8.97
CA PHE A 529 3.65 -9.18 9.46
C PHE A 529 4.91 -10.05 9.32
N LYS A 530 4.84 -11.32 9.76
CA LYS A 530 5.94 -12.29 9.70
C LYS A 530 6.49 -12.50 8.28
N HIS A 531 5.60 -12.56 7.29
CA HIS A 531 5.98 -12.85 5.90
C HIS A 531 6.23 -11.61 5.04
N SER A 532 6.09 -10.41 5.60
CA SER A 532 6.43 -9.15 4.95
C SER A 532 7.96 -8.95 4.85
N ILE A 533 8.37 -8.03 3.97
CA ILE A 533 9.78 -7.60 3.85
C ILE A 533 10.34 -7.08 5.19
N MET A 534 9.47 -6.54 6.06
CA MET A 534 9.90 -5.97 7.34
C MET A 534 10.47 -7.02 8.29
N GLN A 535 10.09 -8.30 8.19
CA GLN A 535 10.70 -9.38 8.97
C GLN A 535 11.80 -10.14 8.21
N ASN A 536 12.02 -9.87 6.92
CA ASN A 536 13.08 -10.49 6.13
C ASN A 536 14.32 -9.57 6.06
N SER A 537 15.14 -9.62 7.12
CA SER A 537 16.31 -8.74 7.24
C SER A 537 17.35 -8.94 6.14
N GLU A 538 17.50 -10.14 5.59
CA GLU A 538 18.43 -10.39 4.49
C GLU A 538 17.97 -9.69 3.22
N ALA A 539 16.74 -9.96 2.76
CA ALA A 539 16.19 -9.35 1.56
C ALA A 539 16.12 -7.82 1.66
N PHE A 540 15.69 -7.30 2.83
CA PHE A 540 15.70 -5.87 3.11
C PHE A 540 17.11 -5.29 2.97
N THR A 541 18.12 -5.96 3.54
CA THR A 541 19.50 -5.46 3.52
C THR A 541 20.09 -5.49 2.11
N ARG A 542 19.72 -6.46 1.26
CA ARG A 542 20.12 -6.45 -0.16
C ARG A 542 19.56 -5.23 -0.90
N GLN A 543 18.28 -4.89 -0.68
CA GLN A 543 17.68 -3.70 -1.27
C GLN A 543 18.38 -2.41 -0.78
N LEU A 544 18.68 -2.35 0.52
CA LEU A 544 19.39 -1.23 1.12
C LEU A 544 20.83 -1.09 0.58
N GLU A 545 21.54 -2.21 0.42
CA GLU A 545 22.90 -2.26 -0.14
C GLU A 545 22.94 -1.73 -1.57
N THR A 546 21.98 -2.12 -2.41
CA THR A 546 21.80 -1.59 -3.77
C THR A 546 21.59 -0.07 -3.72
N LEU A 547 20.64 0.40 -2.92
CA LEU A 547 20.28 1.82 -2.82
C LEU A 547 21.45 2.69 -2.33
N ILE A 548 22.20 2.22 -1.33
CA ILE A 548 23.41 2.88 -0.81
C ILE A 548 24.50 2.96 -1.88
N SER A 549 24.71 1.87 -2.62
CA SER A 549 25.75 1.78 -3.63
C SER A 549 25.45 2.66 -4.84
N GLU A 550 24.18 2.74 -5.25
CA GLU A 550 23.70 3.66 -6.29
C GLU A 550 23.85 5.12 -5.87
N ALA A 551 23.48 5.46 -4.63
CA ALA A 551 23.68 6.79 -4.08
C ALA A 551 25.16 7.19 -4.07
N TRP A 552 26.05 6.25 -3.72
CA TRP A 552 27.49 6.45 -3.79
C TRP A 552 27.99 6.72 -5.21
N CYS A 553 27.55 5.91 -6.19
CA CYS A 553 27.91 6.09 -7.60
C CYS A 553 27.41 7.45 -8.12
N GLN A 554 26.14 7.78 -7.87
CA GLN A 554 25.52 9.02 -8.34
C GLN A 554 26.22 10.26 -7.77
N LYS A 555 26.57 10.24 -6.48
CA LYS A 555 27.21 11.39 -5.83
C LYS A 555 28.67 11.58 -6.24
N THR A 556 29.41 10.48 -6.42
CA THR A 556 30.85 10.53 -6.72
C THR A 556 31.17 10.55 -8.22
N GLY A 557 30.25 10.10 -9.07
CA GLY A 557 30.48 9.88 -10.50
C GLY A 557 31.45 8.72 -10.81
N LEU A 558 31.72 7.86 -9.82
CA LEU A 558 32.64 6.73 -9.96
C LEU A 558 31.87 5.40 -10.03
N PRO A 559 32.38 4.41 -10.80
CA PRO A 559 31.79 3.08 -10.82
C PRO A 559 32.19 2.29 -9.57
N LEU A 560 31.35 1.32 -9.17
CA LEU A 560 31.73 0.34 -8.16
C LEU A 560 32.89 -0.57 -8.63
N PRO A 561 33.70 -1.09 -7.70
CA PRO A 561 34.70 -2.12 -7.99
C PRO A 561 34.10 -3.35 -8.68
N ALA A 562 34.93 -4.05 -9.46
CA ALA A 562 34.52 -5.28 -10.17
C ALA A 562 33.97 -6.38 -9.25
N ALA A 563 34.38 -6.41 -7.97
CA ALA A 563 33.84 -7.33 -6.96
C ALA A 563 32.35 -7.15 -6.66
N PHE A 564 31.78 -5.98 -6.99
CA PHE A 564 30.34 -5.76 -6.96
C PHE A 564 29.67 -6.30 -8.24
N GLN A 565 30.38 -6.42 -9.37
CA GLN A 565 29.77 -6.77 -10.66
C GLN A 565 29.27 -8.22 -10.77
N GLU A 566 29.68 -9.13 -9.87
CA GLU A 566 29.00 -10.42 -9.65
C GLU A 566 27.82 -10.18 -8.68
N GLY A 567 26.70 -9.67 -9.21
CA GLY A 567 25.48 -9.36 -8.45
C GLY A 567 25.01 -7.91 -8.56
N TYR A 568 25.85 -7.02 -9.09
CA TYR A 568 25.51 -5.63 -9.35
C TYR A 568 25.17 -5.41 -10.82
N ILE A 569 23.97 -4.88 -11.02
CA ILE A 569 23.40 -4.55 -12.30
C ILE A 569 23.64 -3.06 -12.53
N LYS A 570 24.32 -2.70 -13.62
CA LYS A 570 24.55 -1.30 -13.98
C LYS A 570 23.32 -0.72 -14.67
N PRO A 571 22.90 0.51 -14.32
CA PRO A 571 22.18 1.39 -15.24
C PRO A 571 23.15 1.85 -16.32
N THR A 572 22.87 1.58 -17.60
CA THR A 572 23.71 2.08 -18.69
C THR A 572 23.13 3.38 -19.26
N ASP A 573 23.90 4.46 -19.09
CA ASP A 573 23.71 5.73 -19.76
C ASP A 573 23.81 5.57 -21.29
N ILE A 574 22.84 6.19 -21.95
CA ILE A 574 22.74 6.38 -23.39
C ILE A 574 23.67 7.53 -23.77
N SER A 575 24.88 7.25 -24.26
CA SER A 575 25.54 8.11 -25.26
C SER A 575 26.79 7.47 -25.86
N GLU A 576 26.78 7.42 -27.20
CA GLU A 576 27.93 7.28 -28.11
C GLU A 576 28.73 5.97 -28.13
N ILE A 577 28.30 5.00 -28.95
CA ILE A 577 29.22 4.27 -29.85
C ILE A 577 28.57 4.09 -31.22
N SER A 578 29.30 4.56 -32.22
CA SER A 578 29.02 4.55 -33.65
C SER A 578 29.02 3.16 -34.30
N GLU A 579 28.32 3.10 -35.42
CA GLU A 579 28.26 2.03 -36.42
C GLU A 579 29.60 1.33 -36.72
N THR A 580 29.57 -0.01 -36.77
CA THR A 580 29.75 -0.86 -37.97
C THR A 580 30.34 -2.20 -37.58
N GLN A 581 29.59 -3.29 -37.83
CA GLN A 581 30.09 -4.53 -38.45
C GLN A 581 28.93 -5.53 -38.57
N GLU A 582 28.55 -5.82 -39.82
CA GLU A 582 27.62 -6.88 -40.20
C GLU A 582 28.23 -8.25 -39.87
N ALA A 583 27.98 -8.72 -38.65
CA ALA A 583 27.92 -10.13 -38.32
C ALA A 583 26.45 -10.47 -38.12
N ARG A 584 25.99 -11.62 -38.64
CA ARG A 584 24.61 -12.13 -38.51
C ARG A 584 24.18 -11.99 -37.05
N LYS A 585 23.38 -10.96 -36.74
CA LYS A 585 23.11 -10.51 -35.37
C LYS A 585 22.17 -11.53 -34.72
N ILE A 586 22.74 -12.47 -33.97
CA ILE A 586 21.98 -13.37 -33.12
C ILE A 586 21.32 -12.49 -32.06
N ARG A 587 19.99 -12.55 -31.96
CA ARG A 587 19.21 -11.80 -30.99
C ARG A 587 18.45 -12.80 -30.13
N LYS A 588 18.57 -12.72 -28.81
CA LYS A 588 17.85 -13.56 -27.86
C LYS A 588 17.10 -12.66 -26.88
N LEU A 589 15.90 -13.06 -26.44
CA LEU A 589 15.04 -12.25 -25.57
C LEU A 589 14.69 -12.99 -24.27
N HIS A 590 14.98 -12.39 -23.13
CA HIS A 590 14.58 -12.86 -21.79
C HIS A 590 13.35 -12.07 -21.34
N ILE A 591 12.21 -12.73 -21.28
CA ILE A 591 10.93 -12.15 -20.87
C ILE A 591 10.77 -12.33 -19.35
N GLY A 592 10.56 -11.23 -18.62
CA GLY A 592 10.51 -11.20 -17.15
C GLY A 592 11.89 -11.21 -16.47
N GLY A 593 12.95 -10.89 -17.22
CA GLY A 593 14.32 -11.11 -16.76
C GLY A 593 14.76 -10.15 -15.65
N GLN A 594 15.25 -10.73 -14.55
CA GLN A 594 15.81 -9.97 -13.41
C GLN A 594 17.36 -10.00 -13.39
N GLN A 595 17.99 -10.63 -14.38
CA GLN A 595 19.45 -10.79 -14.48
C GLN A 595 19.94 -10.44 -15.89
N ALA A 596 20.88 -9.51 -16.00
CA ALA A 596 21.54 -9.17 -17.26
C ALA A 596 22.38 -10.32 -17.81
N HIS A 597 22.34 -10.54 -19.13
CA HIS A 597 23.22 -11.49 -19.82
C HIS A 597 23.69 -10.89 -21.16
N PRO A 598 25.00 -10.96 -21.50
CA PRO A 598 25.57 -10.24 -22.65
C PRO A 598 24.99 -10.63 -24.02
N GLU A 599 24.39 -11.81 -24.13
CA GLU A 599 23.73 -12.31 -25.35
C GLU A 599 22.18 -12.18 -25.37
N TRP A 600 21.56 -11.70 -24.29
CA TRP A 600 20.09 -11.62 -24.17
C TRP A 600 19.64 -10.19 -23.89
N GLU A 601 18.65 -9.74 -24.66
CA GLU A 601 17.88 -8.53 -24.38
C GLU A 601 16.79 -8.90 -23.35
N ILE A 602 16.50 -8.07 -22.34
CA ILE A 602 15.39 -8.32 -21.41
C ILE A 602 14.16 -7.47 -21.70
N PHE A 603 13.00 -8.11 -21.64
CA PHE A 603 11.69 -7.55 -21.84
C PHE A 603 10.85 -7.75 -20.59
N ASP A 604 10.34 -6.66 -20.00
CA ASP A 604 9.56 -6.73 -18.76
C ASP A 604 8.45 -5.66 -18.74
N ALA A 605 7.35 -5.94 -18.04
CA ALA A 605 6.26 -4.99 -17.85
C ALA A 605 6.64 -3.85 -16.90
N ASN A 606 7.51 -4.15 -15.93
CA ASN A 606 8.00 -3.19 -14.96
C ASN A 606 9.29 -2.53 -15.46
N PRO A 607 9.34 -1.20 -15.61
CA PRO A 607 10.54 -0.51 -16.05
C PRO A 607 11.65 -0.65 -14.98
N SER A 608 12.85 -1.06 -15.41
CA SER A 608 14.04 -1.07 -14.56
C SER A 608 15.30 -0.78 -15.38
N ALA A 609 16.42 -0.52 -14.70
CA ALA A 609 17.71 -0.26 -15.33
C ALA A 609 18.24 -1.41 -16.20
N LEU A 610 17.68 -2.62 -16.03
CA LEU A 610 18.01 -3.83 -16.80
C LEU A 610 17.17 -4.01 -18.04
N VAL A 611 16.01 -3.39 -18.08
CA VAL A 611 14.97 -3.74 -19.04
C VAL A 611 15.25 -3.01 -20.33
N ASP A 612 15.72 -3.75 -21.33
CA ASP A 612 15.96 -3.23 -22.68
C ASP A 612 14.65 -2.79 -23.35
N HIS A 613 13.55 -3.49 -23.03
CA HIS A 613 12.25 -3.27 -23.64
C HIS A 613 11.11 -3.34 -22.62
N VAL A 614 10.48 -2.21 -22.32
CA VAL A 614 9.33 -2.17 -21.41
C VAL A 614 8.04 -2.47 -22.18
N GLY A 615 7.28 -3.47 -21.75
CA GLY A 615 6.01 -3.85 -22.35
C GLY A 615 5.38 -5.08 -21.68
N ASN A 616 4.10 -5.32 -21.94
CA ASN A 616 3.45 -6.52 -21.43
C ASN A 616 3.88 -7.74 -22.26
N ALA A 617 4.20 -8.86 -21.62
CA ALA A 617 4.66 -10.06 -22.32
C ALA A 617 3.58 -10.68 -23.25
N ASN A 618 2.33 -10.24 -23.17
CA ASN A 618 1.26 -10.57 -24.13
C ASN A 618 1.25 -9.70 -25.40
N ASP A 619 2.11 -8.69 -25.48
CA ASP A 619 2.23 -7.77 -26.62
C ASP A 619 3.71 -7.55 -26.98
N LEU A 620 4.20 -8.35 -27.93
CA LEU A 620 5.52 -8.20 -28.53
C LEU A 620 5.43 -7.52 -29.91
N SER A 621 4.36 -6.77 -30.20
CA SER A 621 4.10 -6.13 -31.50
C SER A 621 5.16 -5.14 -31.94
N ARG A 622 5.96 -4.63 -30.99
CA ARG A 622 7.14 -3.79 -31.29
C ARG A 622 8.28 -4.53 -31.98
N PHE A 623 8.24 -5.86 -31.98
CA PHE A 623 9.20 -6.70 -32.68
C PHE A 623 8.53 -7.31 -33.91
N ASP A 624 9.25 -7.25 -35.03
CA ASP A 624 8.84 -7.91 -36.27
C ASP A 624 8.79 -9.44 -36.09
N ASP A 625 8.08 -10.12 -36.98
CA ASP A 625 8.06 -11.58 -37.03
C ASP A 625 9.48 -12.13 -37.23
N ASN A 626 9.79 -13.28 -36.61
CA ASN A 626 11.09 -13.96 -36.77
C ASN A 626 12.30 -13.08 -36.40
N THR A 627 12.17 -12.29 -35.34
CA THR A 627 13.22 -11.40 -34.82
C THR A 627 14.28 -12.15 -33.99
N PHE A 628 13.87 -13.06 -33.11
CA PHE A 628 14.74 -13.66 -32.09
C PHE A 628 15.11 -15.11 -32.40
N ASP A 629 16.36 -15.48 -32.18
CA ASP A 629 16.88 -16.85 -32.30
C ASP A 629 16.50 -17.70 -31.08
N ALA A 630 16.29 -17.07 -29.91
CA ALA A 630 15.83 -17.74 -28.70
C ALA A 630 14.99 -16.84 -27.80
N LEU A 631 14.03 -17.44 -27.10
CA LEU A 631 13.24 -16.82 -26.03
C LEU A 631 13.47 -17.56 -24.71
N TYR A 632 13.65 -16.83 -23.62
CA TYR A 632 13.76 -17.38 -22.27
C TYR A 632 12.74 -16.71 -21.37
N SER A 633 12.07 -17.49 -20.53
CA SER A 633 11.08 -17.02 -19.58
C SER A 633 11.12 -17.89 -18.33
N SER A 634 11.28 -17.28 -17.16
CA SER A 634 11.22 -17.99 -15.88
C SER A 634 10.21 -17.32 -14.96
N HIS A 635 9.20 -18.09 -14.55
CA HIS A 635 8.13 -17.67 -13.64
C HIS A 635 7.37 -16.43 -14.15
N VAL A 636 6.84 -16.54 -15.38
CA VAL A 636 6.07 -15.49 -16.07
C VAL A 636 4.74 -16.01 -16.59
N LEU A 637 4.72 -17.24 -17.14
CA LEU A 637 3.54 -17.81 -17.81
C LEU A 637 2.38 -18.09 -16.86
N GLU A 638 2.64 -18.31 -15.57
CA GLU A 638 1.65 -18.53 -14.52
C GLU A 638 0.82 -17.28 -14.18
N HIS A 639 1.29 -16.09 -14.56
CA HIS A 639 0.57 -14.83 -14.36
C HIS A 639 -0.46 -14.54 -15.46
N PHE A 640 -0.48 -15.35 -16.52
CA PHE A 640 -1.44 -15.25 -17.63
C PHE A 640 -2.52 -16.31 -17.50
N SER A 641 -3.77 -15.90 -17.63
CA SER A 641 -4.92 -16.80 -17.54
C SER A 641 -4.89 -17.87 -18.64
N TYR A 642 -5.25 -19.10 -18.28
CA TYR A 642 -5.45 -20.18 -19.25
C TYR A 642 -6.65 -19.90 -20.19
N GLN A 643 -7.56 -18.99 -19.82
CA GLN A 643 -8.68 -18.53 -20.66
C GLN A 643 -8.22 -17.49 -21.71
N GLY A 644 -7.27 -17.88 -22.56
CA GLY A 644 -6.90 -17.14 -23.78
C GLY A 644 -5.65 -16.27 -23.69
N GLU A 645 -5.33 -15.69 -22.52
CA GLU A 645 -4.10 -14.87 -22.37
C GLU A 645 -2.85 -15.70 -22.66
N LEU A 646 -2.77 -16.92 -22.12
CA LEU A 646 -1.63 -17.82 -22.34
C LEU A 646 -1.44 -18.20 -23.81
N THR A 647 -2.53 -18.50 -24.53
CA THR A 647 -2.48 -18.83 -25.95
C THR A 647 -2.03 -17.62 -26.78
N GLN A 648 -2.52 -16.42 -26.44
CA GLN A 648 -2.09 -15.18 -27.08
C GLN A 648 -0.60 -14.93 -26.84
N VAL A 649 -0.15 -15.01 -25.59
CA VAL A 649 1.25 -14.85 -25.18
C VAL A 649 2.14 -15.83 -25.96
N LEU A 650 1.84 -17.12 -25.92
CA LEU A 650 2.65 -18.13 -26.61
C LEU A 650 2.60 -18.00 -28.14
N THR A 651 1.48 -17.53 -28.71
CA THR A 651 1.38 -17.23 -30.15
C THR A 651 2.24 -16.04 -30.54
N GLU A 652 2.23 -14.97 -29.74
CA GLU A 652 3.11 -13.81 -29.92
C GLU A 652 4.59 -14.19 -29.80
N TRP A 653 4.93 -15.01 -28.79
CA TRP A 653 6.28 -15.51 -28.58
C TRP A 653 6.72 -16.39 -29.75
N HIS A 654 5.84 -17.27 -30.23
CA HIS A 654 6.08 -18.06 -31.42
C HIS A 654 6.25 -17.17 -32.68
N ARG A 655 5.49 -16.09 -32.82
CA ARG A 655 5.59 -15.15 -33.95
C ARG A 655 6.96 -14.49 -34.03
N VAL A 656 7.45 -13.94 -32.92
CA VAL A 656 8.73 -13.22 -32.87
C VAL A 656 9.96 -14.14 -32.92
N LEU A 657 9.80 -15.43 -32.66
CA LEU A 657 10.87 -16.41 -32.75
C LEU A 657 11.15 -16.78 -34.22
N LYS A 658 12.42 -16.92 -34.62
CA LYS A 658 12.82 -17.35 -35.97
C LYS A 658 12.42 -18.81 -36.23
N PRO A 659 12.28 -19.24 -37.50
CA PRO A 659 12.21 -20.66 -37.82
C PRO A 659 13.41 -21.39 -37.21
N GLU A 660 13.17 -22.54 -36.58
CA GLU A 660 14.15 -23.29 -35.78
C GLU A 660 14.66 -22.59 -34.50
N GLY A 661 14.10 -21.43 -34.14
CA GLY A 661 14.41 -20.77 -32.87
C GLY A 661 13.86 -21.55 -31.67
N THR A 662 14.47 -21.35 -30.50
CA THR A 662 14.20 -22.14 -29.29
C THR A 662 13.53 -21.30 -28.19
N ILE A 663 12.53 -21.85 -27.50
CA ILE A 663 11.97 -21.32 -26.27
C ILE A 663 12.43 -22.13 -25.06
N TYR A 664 12.82 -21.45 -23.98
CA TYR A 664 13.13 -21.98 -22.66
C TYR A 664 12.09 -21.44 -21.67
N ALA A 665 11.19 -22.30 -21.18
CA ALA A 665 10.08 -21.90 -20.31
C ALA A 665 10.17 -22.61 -18.96
N SER A 666 10.27 -21.83 -17.88
CA SER A 666 10.24 -22.28 -16.48
C SER A 666 9.01 -21.71 -15.78
N VAL A 667 8.29 -22.56 -15.05
CA VAL A 667 7.11 -22.20 -14.23
C VAL A 667 7.12 -23.02 -12.92
N PRO A 668 6.34 -22.65 -11.90
CA PRO A 668 6.14 -23.48 -10.72
C PRO A 668 5.57 -24.86 -11.10
N ASN A 669 6.19 -25.93 -10.61
CA ASN A 669 5.75 -27.30 -10.85
C ASN A 669 4.59 -27.65 -9.90
N LEU A 670 3.36 -27.54 -10.40
CA LEU A 670 2.16 -27.73 -9.61
C LEU A 670 2.07 -29.13 -8.98
N GLU A 671 2.52 -30.18 -9.66
CA GLU A 671 2.51 -31.54 -9.11
C GLU A 671 3.42 -31.66 -7.89
N VAL A 672 4.66 -31.17 -8.01
CA VAL A 672 5.64 -31.19 -6.91
C VAL A 672 5.15 -30.31 -5.76
N LEU A 673 4.59 -29.14 -6.05
CA LEU A 673 4.07 -28.24 -5.02
C LEU A 673 2.85 -28.84 -4.32
N CYS A 674 1.92 -29.49 -5.03
CA CYS A 674 0.81 -30.21 -4.41
C CYS A 674 1.30 -31.34 -3.49
N GLU A 675 2.29 -32.12 -3.92
CA GLU A 675 2.88 -33.18 -3.11
C GLU A 675 3.54 -32.62 -1.83
N LEU A 676 4.31 -31.53 -1.94
CA LEU A 676 4.90 -30.84 -0.79
C LEU A 676 3.82 -30.25 0.12
N PHE A 677 2.75 -29.67 -0.44
CA PHE A 677 1.65 -29.12 0.35
C PHE A 677 0.91 -30.21 1.14
N LEU A 678 0.82 -31.41 0.60
CA LEU A 678 0.17 -32.56 1.25
C LEU A 678 1.09 -33.29 2.24
N ASP A 679 2.40 -33.06 2.22
CA ASP A 679 3.37 -33.72 3.09
C ASP A 679 3.28 -33.20 4.53
N LYS A 680 2.32 -33.74 5.30
CA LYS A 680 2.13 -33.40 6.71
C LYS A 680 3.15 -34.06 7.63
N GLU A 681 3.91 -35.03 7.13
CA GLU A 681 4.81 -35.87 7.93
C GLU A 681 6.22 -35.24 7.99
N ASN A 682 6.68 -34.65 6.88
CA ASN A 682 8.02 -34.09 6.78
C ASN A 682 8.05 -32.55 6.73
N LEU A 683 6.93 -31.88 6.42
CA LEU A 683 6.85 -30.43 6.31
C LEU A 683 5.95 -29.81 7.38
N SER A 684 6.41 -28.71 7.96
CA SER A 684 5.65 -27.97 8.97
C SER A 684 4.44 -27.26 8.34
N PRO A 685 3.46 -26.78 9.14
CA PRO A 685 2.44 -25.86 8.64
C PRO A 685 3.02 -24.62 7.92
N GLU A 686 4.15 -24.09 8.39
CA GLU A 686 4.85 -22.96 7.80
C GLU A 686 5.48 -23.30 6.45
N ASP A 687 6.13 -24.46 6.33
CA ASP A 687 6.70 -24.93 5.06
C ASP A 687 5.59 -25.11 4.01
N ARG A 688 4.45 -25.67 4.40
CA ARG A 688 3.29 -25.84 3.52
C ARG A 688 2.63 -24.51 3.18
N PHE A 689 2.71 -23.50 4.05
CA PHE A 689 2.29 -22.14 3.70
C PHE A 689 3.22 -21.50 2.66
N MET A 690 4.55 -21.73 2.74
CA MET A 690 5.49 -21.31 1.69
C MET A 690 5.19 -22.01 0.37
N VAL A 691 4.92 -23.32 0.40
CA VAL A 691 4.49 -24.07 -0.78
C VAL A 691 3.19 -23.50 -1.36
N MET A 692 2.20 -23.17 -0.52
CA MET A 692 0.98 -22.49 -0.95
C MET A 692 1.26 -21.15 -1.63
N ARG A 693 2.18 -20.33 -1.09
CA ARG A 693 2.60 -19.07 -1.75
C ARG A 693 3.27 -19.31 -3.11
N MET A 694 4.07 -20.36 -3.24
CA MET A 694 4.64 -20.74 -4.54
C MET A 694 3.56 -21.18 -5.56
N MET A 695 2.42 -21.71 -5.08
CA MET A 695 1.31 -22.12 -5.94
C MET A 695 0.47 -20.94 -6.44
N PHE A 696 0.21 -19.94 -5.58
CA PHE A 696 -0.73 -18.85 -5.88
C PHE A 696 -0.08 -17.48 -6.12
N GLY A 697 1.25 -17.42 -6.11
CA GLY A 697 2.03 -16.18 -6.21
C GLY A 697 2.26 -15.53 -4.85
N GLY A 698 3.20 -14.58 -4.81
CA GLY A 698 3.53 -13.86 -3.59
C GLY A 698 2.45 -12.86 -3.17
N GLN A 699 1.54 -12.50 -4.11
CA GLN A 699 0.43 -11.55 -4.00
C GLN A 699 0.85 -10.16 -3.51
N ILE A 700 2.08 -9.76 -3.83
CA ILE A 700 2.66 -8.48 -3.38
C ILE A 700 2.13 -7.31 -4.22
N ASP A 701 1.77 -7.56 -5.48
CA ASP A 701 1.14 -6.59 -6.39
C ASP A 701 0.22 -7.31 -7.40
N ALA A 702 -0.42 -6.53 -8.30
CA ALA A 702 -1.37 -7.04 -9.30
C ALA A 702 -0.75 -8.01 -10.32
N TYR A 703 0.57 -8.06 -10.46
CA TYR A 703 1.29 -8.96 -11.35
C TYR A 703 1.80 -10.22 -10.63
N ASP A 704 1.94 -10.21 -9.30
CA ASP A 704 2.44 -11.33 -8.48
C ASP A 704 1.34 -12.34 -8.08
N PHE A 705 0.30 -12.47 -8.89
CA PHE A 705 -0.74 -13.50 -8.73
C PHE A 705 -0.52 -14.62 -9.75
N HIS A 706 -0.41 -15.86 -9.29
CA HIS A 706 -0.40 -17.01 -10.18
C HIS A 706 -1.86 -17.36 -10.52
N LYS A 707 -2.25 -17.10 -11.76
CA LYS A 707 -3.59 -17.40 -12.28
C LYS A 707 -3.71 -18.87 -12.67
N VAL A 708 -2.59 -19.55 -12.94
CA VAL A 708 -2.55 -20.92 -13.47
C VAL A 708 -1.37 -21.69 -12.87
N GLY A 709 -1.60 -22.93 -12.46
CA GLY A 709 -0.52 -23.86 -12.12
C GLY A 709 -0.32 -24.89 -13.24
N TYR A 710 0.93 -25.25 -13.51
CA TYR A 710 1.27 -26.17 -14.60
C TYR A 710 1.90 -27.47 -14.11
N ASN A 711 1.62 -28.54 -14.83
CA ASN A 711 2.42 -29.75 -14.81
C ASN A 711 3.04 -29.98 -16.19
N SER A 712 3.88 -31.01 -16.31
CA SER A 712 4.62 -31.27 -17.55
C SER A 712 3.71 -31.48 -18.76
N GLU A 713 2.56 -32.13 -18.57
CA GLU A 713 1.59 -32.41 -19.64
C GLU A 713 0.85 -31.14 -20.09
N THR A 714 0.38 -30.32 -19.15
CA THR A 714 -0.40 -29.12 -19.47
C THR A 714 0.45 -28.04 -20.13
N LEU A 715 1.65 -27.76 -19.60
CA LEU A 715 2.55 -26.78 -20.22
C LEU A 715 3.01 -27.24 -21.62
N ALA A 716 3.32 -28.53 -21.78
CA ALA A 716 3.69 -29.07 -23.08
C ALA A 716 2.54 -28.98 -24.09
N SER A 717 1.30 -29.23 -23.67
CA SER A 717 0.11 -29.08 -24.51
C SER A 717 -0.05 -27.65 -25.03
N TYR A 718 0.11 -26.64 -24.16
CA TYR A 718 0.03 -25.24 -24.57
C TYR A 718 1.13 -24.83 -25.55
N LEU A 719 2.37 -25.29 -25.33
CA LEU A 719 3.47 -25.07 -26.27
C LEU A 719 3.19 -25.71 -27.64
N LEU A 720 2.68 -26.95 -27.67
CA LEU A 720 2.31 -27.64 -28.91
C LEU A 720 1.17 -26.93 -29.65
N GLN A 721 0.14 -26.47 -28.92
CA GLN A 721 -0.98 -25.73 -29.50
C GLN A 721 -0.56 -24.39 -30.10
N ALA A 722 0.42 -23.72 -29.49
CA ALA A 722 0.99 -22.47 -30.00
C ALA A 722 1.92 -22.66 -31.22
N GLY A 723 2.12 -23.91 -31.68
CA GLY A 723 2.90 -24.23 -32.87
C GLY A 723 4.35 -24.65 -32.61
N PHE A 724 4.79 -24.72 -31.34
CA PHE A 724 6.10 -25.26 -31.00
C PHE A 724 6.14 -26.78 -31.18
N LYS A 725 7.33 -27.33 -31.42
CA LYS A 725 7.61 -28.78 -31.55
C LYS A 725 8.80 -29.17 -30.66
N ASN A 726 9.08 -30.47 -30.60
CA ASN A 726 10.21 -31.04 -29.86
C ASN A 726 10.24 -30.63 -28.36
N VAL A 727 9.07 -30.55 -27.73
CA VAL A 727 8.95 -30.18 -26.31
C VAL A 727 9.67 -31.23 -25.45
N ARG A 728 10.66 -30.79 -24.67
CA ARG A 728 11.44 -31.66 -23.77
C ARG A 728 11.60 -31.03 -22.40
N MET A 729 11.38 -31.83 -21.36
CA MET A 729 11.65 -31.44 -19.98
C MET A 729 13.13 -31.62 -19.64
N ILE A 730 13.69 -30.67 -18.91
CA ILE A 730 15.07 -30.74 -18.41
C ILE A 730 15.13 -30.29 -16.95
N ASN A 731 16.25 -30.52 -16.27
CA ASN A 731 16.40 -30.08 -14.87
C ASN A 731 16.93 -28.66 -14.74
N ASP A 732 17.79 -28.22 -15.66
CA ASP A 732 18.44 -26.91 -15.65
C ASP A 732 18.76 -26.49 -17.08
N PHE A 733 18.43 -25.25 -17.45
CA PHE A 733 18.77 -24.68 -18.75
C PHE A 733 20.26 -24.36 -18.88
N GLY A 734 20.93 -24.08 -17.76
CA GLY A 734 22.33 -23.65 -17.72
C GLY A 734 22.57 -22.26 -18.32
N ILE A 735 21.53 -21.41 -18.36
CA ILE A 735 21.56 -20.08 -18.99
C ILE A 735 21.58 -18.97 -17.94
N PHE A 736 20.60 -18.95 -17.03
CA PHE A 736 20.46 -17.96 -15.97
C PHE A 736 20.56 -18.62 -14.59
N ASP A 737 20.85 -17.83 -13.55
CA ASP A 737 20.82 -18.30 -12.16
C ASP A 737 19.57 -17.76 -11.45
N ASP A 738 18.43 -18.35 -11.79
CA ASP A 738 17.11 -17.90 -11.37
C ASP A 738 16.28 -19.05 -10.76
N THR A 739 14.99 -18.77 -10.56
CA THR A 739 14.01 -19.72 -10.01
C THR A 739 13.89 -21.02 -10.81
N SER A 740 14.35 -21.11 -12.06
CA SER A 740 14.36 -22.37 -12.83
C SER A 740 15.20 -23.46 -12.16
N LYS A 741 16.19 -23.11 -11.34
CA LYS A 741 17.03 -24.06 -10.58
C LYS A 741 16.56 -24.33 -9.16
N MET A 742 15.51 -23.64 -8.70
CA MET A 742 15.12 -23.62 -7.31
C MET A 742 14.73 -25.01 -6.79
N LYS A 743 15.19 -25.31 -5.58
CA LYS A 743 14.82 -26.49 -4.83
C LYS A 743 14.18 -26.12 -3.50
N PHE A 744 13.17 -26.87 -3.11
CA PHE A 744 12.56 -26.81 -1.79
C PHE A 744 12.44 -28.23 -1.24
N ALA A 745 12.87 -28.44 0.00
CA ALA A 745 12.96 -29.77 0.62
C ALA A 745 13.65 -30.82 -0.29
N ASP A 746 14.81 -30.44 -0.87
CA ASP A 746 15.60 -31.25 -1.82
C ASP A 746 14.92 -31.63 -3.15
N ARG A 747 13.72 -31.09 -3.44
CA ARG A 747 13.00 -31.31 -4.69
C ARG A 747 13.07 -30.09 -5.59
N HIS A 748 13.26 -30.29 -6.90
CA HIS A 748 13.10 -29.22 -7.88
C HIS A 748 11.63 -28.80 -7.93
N ILE A 749 11.37 -27.54 -7.60
CA ILE A 749 10.00 -26.99 -7.59
C ILE A 749 9.63 -26.25 -8.87
N SER A 750 10.56 -26.16 -9.82
CA SER A 750 10.34 -25.56 -11.14
C SER A 750 10.18 -26.64 -12.20
N LEU A 751 9.24 -26.41 -13.10
CA LEU A 751 8.99 -27.20 -14.29
C LEU A 751 9.65 -26.50 -15.49
N ASN A 752 10.71 -27.09 -16.02
CA ASN A 752 11.53 -26.50 -17.08
C ASN A 752 11.34 -27.25 -18.40
N LEU A 753 10.78 -26.59 -19.42
CA LEU A 753 10.60 -27.13 -20.77
C LEU A 753 11.38 -26.34 -21.82
N ILE A 754 11.95 -27.06 -22.79
CA ILE A 754 12.47 -26.49 -24.04
C ILE A 754 11.55 -26.88 -25.19
N ALA A 755 11.24 -25.96 -26.10
CA ALA A 755 10.55 -26.26 -27.36
C ALA A 755 11.12 -25.43 -28.53
N GLU A 756 10.79 -25.81 -29.77
CA GLU A 756 11.38 -25.24 -30.99
C GLU A 756 10.29 -24.83 -31.99
N LYS A 757 10.51 -23.74 -32.76
CA LYS A 757 9.60 -23.32 -33.84
C LYS A 757 9.89 -24.08 -35.14
N GLU A 758 8.84 -24.46 -35.86
CA GLU A 758 8.96 -25.21 -37.12
C GLU A 758 9.73 -24.44 -38.22
N ALA A 759 10.55 -25.17 -38.99
CA ALA A 759 11.23 -24.63 -40.17
C ALA A 759 10.21 -24.30 -41.28
N SER A 760 10.32 -23.12 -41.90
CA SER A 760 9.39 -22.75 -42.99
C SER A 760 9.51 -23.71 -44.20
N PRO A 761 8.39 -24.06 -44.87
CA PRO A 761 8.47 -24.85 -46.11
C PRO A 761 9.23 -24.09 -47.21
N PRO A 762 9.95 -24.76 -48.12
CA PRO A 762 10.61 -24.09 -49.24
C PRO A 762 9.56 -23.42 -50.14
N SER A 763 9.83 -22.17 -50.51
CA SER A 763 8.97 -21.37 -51.38
C SER A 763 9.02 -21.88 -52.83
N ASP A 764 7.95 -22.55 -53.27
CA ASP A 764 7.78 -22.89 -54.68
C ASP A 764 7.37 -21.65 -55.49
N THR A 765 8.27 -21.26 -56.38
CA THR A 765 8.09 -20.26 -57.42
C THR A 765 7.20 -20.77 -58.55
N THR A 766 6.54 -19.80 -59.23
CA THR A 766 5.96 -19.83 -60.59
C THR A 766 4.48 -20.23 -60.74
N SER A 767 3.62 -19.28 -61.14
CA SER A 767 2.95 -19.33 -62.45
C SER A 767 2.17 -18.04 -62.75
N ASP A 768 2.31 -17.63 -64.00
CA ASP A 768 1.74 -16.48 -64.70
C ASP A 768 0.22 -16.53 -64.92
N ALA A 769 -0.30 -15.36 -65.31
CA ALA A 769 -1.29 -15.12 -66.39
C ALA A 769 -2.70 -14.59 -65.98
N SER A 770 -2.80 -13.25 -66.06
CA SER A 770 -3.70 -12.44 -66.91
C SER A 770 -5.21 -12.73 -67.08
N THR A 771 -5.95 -11.61 -67.27
CA THR A 771 -7.33 -11.39 -67.81
C THR A 771 -8.50 -11.62 -66.83
N GLN A 772 -9.55 -10.79 -66.72
CA GLN A 772 -10.07 -9.67 -67.53
C GLN A 772 -11.11 -8.83 -66.74
N ALA A 773 -11.03 -7.50 -66.88
CA ALA A 773 -12.07 -6.51 -67.24
C ALA A 773 -13.44 -6.30 -66.50
N ALA A 774 -13.63 -5.01 -66.12
CA ALA A 774 -14.81 -4.13 -66.31
C ALA A 774 -16.00 -4.22 -65.32
N THR A 775 -16.68 -3.14 -64.88
CA THR A 775 -17.08 -1.85 -65.50
C THR A 775 -17.34 -0.77 -64.42
N ASN A 776 -16.78 0.44 -64.53
CA ASN A 776 -17.46 1.73 -64.75
C ASN A 776 -18.96 1.83 -64.36
N THR A 777 -19.32 2.78 -63.49
CA THR A 777 -19.86 4.12 -63.86
C THR A 777 -20.31 4.90 -62.62
N SER A 778 -19.78 6.11 -62.44
CA SER A 778 -20.48 7.22 -61.76
C SER A 778 -21.52 7.83 -62.72
N PRO A 779 -22.51 8.56 -62.21
CA PRO A 779 -22.47 10.01 -62.33
C PRO A 779 -23.01 10.72 -61.06
N ASP A 780 -22.80 11.98 -60.72
CA ASP A 780 -22.15 13.20 -61.23
C ASP A 780 -23.05 14.36 -60.72
N VAL A 781 -22.46 15.56 -60.56
CA VAL A 781 -23.12 16.89 -60.71
C VAL A 781 -24.09 17.33 -59.58
N SER A 782 -24.05 18.53 -58.98
CA SER A 782 -23.33 19.77 -59.30
C SER A 782 -23.56 20.92 -58.30
N THR A 783 -22.47 21.68 -58.08
CA THR A 783 -22.32 23.15 -58.17
C THR A 783 -22.83 24.16 -57.13
N ASN A 784 -21.84 24.93 -56.67
CA ASN A 784 -21.72 26.40 -56.53
C ASN A 784 -22.73 27.18 -55.68
N THR A 785 -22.21 27.87 -54.65
CA THR A 785 -21.94 29.33 -54.70
C THR A 785 -21.22 29.81 -53.40
N SER A 786 -20.29 30.75 -53.53
CA SER A 786 -19.77 31.63 -52.46
C SER A 786 -20.25 33.07 -52.77
N PRO A 787 -20.05 34.15 -51.96
CA PRO A 787 -19.21 34.29 -50.75
C PRO A 787 -19.73 35.27 -49.64
N GLN A 788 -18.89 35.47 -48.60
CA GLN A 788 -18.69 36.68 -47.75
C GLN A 788 -19.47 36.92 -46.42
N THR A 789 -18.65 36.99 -45.36
CA THR A 789 -18.62 37.92 -44.19
C THR A 789 -19.79 38.01 -43.20
N ALA A 790 -19.55 37.67 -41.92
CA ALA A 790 -19.55 38.61 -40.79
C ALA A 790 -19.36 37.92 -39.42
N ALA A 791 -18.54 38.57 -38.58
CA ALA A 791 -18.45 38.64 -37.12
C ALA A 791 -19.14 37.63 -36.18
N SER A 792 -18.33 37.20 -35.20
CA SER A 792 -18.60 36.83 -33.81
C SER A 792 -20.03 36.89 -33.27
N THR A 793 -20.48 35.79 -32.67
CA THR A 793 -21.05 35.74 -31.31
C THR A 793 -21.13 34.27 -30.86
N SER A 794 -20.51 33.94 -29.73
CA SER A 794 -20.70 32.68 -29.00
C SER A 794 -22.14 32.57 -28.49
N PRO A 795 -22.79 31.39 -28.47
CA PRO A 795 -24.00 31.19 -27.67
C PRO A 795 -23.60 30.73 -26.27
N GLU A 796 -24.02 31.50 -25.27
CA GLU A 796 -24.02 31.16 -23.86
C GLU A 796 -24.84 29.88 -23.60
N VAL A 797 -24.27 28.97 -22.81
CA VAL A 797 -25.00 27.84 -22.21
C VAL A 797 -25.79 28.39 -21.04
N THR A 798 -27.11 28.46 -21.19
CA THR A 798 -28.04 28.87 -20.14
C THR A 798 -28.17 27.77 -19.09
N THR A 799 -27.86 28.12 -17.85
CA THR A 799 -28.18 27.36 -16.64
C THR A 799 -29.68 27.45 -16.38
N ASP A 800 -30.45 26.46 -16.80
CA ASP A 800 -31.85 26.34 -16.41
C ASP A 800 -32.09 25.04 -15.60
N THR A 801 -32.66 25.27 -14.42
CA THR A 801 -33.12 24.32 -13.41
C THR A 801 -34.06 23.26 -14.00
N PRO A 802 -34.05 21.99 -13.53
CA PRO A 802 -34.87 20.95 -14.14
C PRO A 802 -36.38 21.20 -13.94
N PRO A 803 -37.23 20.90 -14.94
CA PRO A 803 -38.67 21.05 -14.83
C PRO A 803 -39.28 19.99 -13.89
N GLN A 804 -40.28 20.41 -13.11
CA GLN A 804 -41.03 19.58 -12.17
C GLN A 804 -41.92 18.52 -12.86
N ALA A 805 -41.79 17.29 -12.35
CA ALA A 805 -42.80 16.27 -12.12
C ALA A 805 -43.58 15.66 -13.31
N ALA A 806 -43.12 14.48 -13.74
CA ALA A 806 -43.96 13.36 -14.14
C ALA A 806 -43.52 12.12 -13.34
N THR A 807 -44.38 11.66 -12.41
CA THR A 807 -44.28 10.41 -11.61
C THR A 807 -42.86 9.89 -11.33
N ALA A 808 -42.19 10.49 -10.35
CA ALA A 808 -40.81 10.21 -10.00
C ALA A 808 -40.64 8.82 -9.36
N THR A 809 -39.96 7.90 -10.05
CA THR A 809 -39.20 6.82 -9.41
C THR A 809 -38.14 7.47 -8.50
N SER A 810 -38.09 7.11 -7.22
CA SER A 810 -37.13 7.68 -6.26
C SER A 810 -35.68 7.21 -6.46
N ASP A 811 -35.46 6.24 -7.36
CA ASP A 811 -34.14 5.69 -7.62
C ASP A 811 -33.32 6.59 -8.55
N ILE A 812 -32.26 7.16 -7.98
CA ILE A 812 -31.30 8.04 -8.69
C ILE A 812 -30.70 7.35 -9.92
N ARG A 813 -30.50 6.03 -9.87
CA ARG A 813 -29.91 5.24 -10.98
C ARG A 813 -30.78 5.31 -12.23
N ILE A 814 -32.09 5.17 -12.04
CA ILE A 814 -33.10 5.22 -13.11
C ILE A 814 -33.25 6.65 -13.62
N GLN A 815 -33.22 7.64 -12.73
CA GLN A 815 -33.29 9.05 -13.10
C GLN A 815 -32.11 9.47 -13.97
N SER A 816 -30.88 9.07 -13.61
CA SER A 816 -29.67 9.41 -14.36
C SER A 816 -29.64 8.73 -15.74
N ALA A 817 -30.03 7.46 -15.82
CA ALA A 817 -30.19 6.76 -17.09
C ALA A 817 -31.25 7.41 -17.99
N SER A 818 -32.42 7.75 -17.41
CA SER A 818 -33.50 8.44 -18.10
C SER A 818 -33.06 9.80 -18.64
N TRP A 819 -32.36 10.59 -17.83
CA TRP A 819 -31.83 11.89 -18.21
C TRP A 819 -30.86 11.76 -19.40
N LEU A 820 -29.91 10.82 -19.34
CA LEU A 820 -28.93 10.62 -20.41
C LEU A 820 -29.62 10.24 -21.73
N MET A 821 -30.57 9.29 -21.69
CA MET A 821 -31.30 8.85 -22.87
C MET A 821 -32.21 9.95 -23.44
N GLN A 822 -32.85 10.76 -22.60
CA GLN A 822 -33.68 11.89 -23.04
C GLN A 822 -32.82 13.00 -23.67
N THR A 823 -31.71 13.34 -23.03
CA THR A 823 -30.79 14.40 -23.49
C THR A 823 -30.21 14.10 -24.88
N THR A 824 -29.99 12.82 -25.17
CA THR A 824 -29.43 12.36 -26.45
C THR A 824 -30.49 11.92 -27.46
N SER A 825 -31.79 11.98 -27.10
CA SER A 825 -32.90 11.47 -27.93
C SER A 825 -32.70 9.99 -28.36
N THR A 826 -32.10 9.18 -27.49
CA THR A 826 -31.77 7.78 -27.78
C THR A 826 -33.03 6.91 -27.75
N LYS A 827 -33.12 5.94 -28.67
CA LYS A 827 -34.24 4.99 -28.77
C LYS A 827 -34.33 4.10 -27.52
N GLU A 828 -35.50 3.49 -27.32
CA GLU A 828 -35.73 2.54 -26.20
C GLU A 828 -34.68 1.41 -26.16
N ILE A 829 -34.40 0.95 -24.93
CA ILE A 829 -33.62 -0.25 -24.64
C ILE A 829 -34.54 -1.46 -24.79
N VAL A 830 -34.20 -2.37 -25.70
CA VAL A 830 -34.95 -3.61 -25.94
C VAL A 830 -34.33 -4.75 -25.15
N ILE A 831 -35.14 -5.42 -24.34
CA ILE A 831 -34.69 -6.39 -23.33
C ILE A 831 -35.38 -7.71 -23.56
N ALA A 832 -34.63 -8.82 -23.54
CA ALA A 832 -35.17 -10.16 -23.44
C ALA A 832 -35.08 -10.60 -21.97
N GLU A 833 -36.22 -10.89 -21.35
CA GLU A 833 -36.30 -11.36 -19.97
C GLU A 833 -36.77 -12.82 -19.98
N VAL A 834 -35.85 -13.73 -19.68
CA VAL A 834 -36.04 -15.18 -19.80
C VAL A 834 -36.12 -15.78 -18.40
N GLY A 835 -37.20 -16.52 -18.13
CA GLY A 835 -37.55 -16.91 -16.76
C GLY A 835 -38.24 -15.78 -16.01
N ALA A 836 -39.27 -15.18 -16.63
CA ALA A 836 -39.93 -13.97 -16.15
C ALA A 836 -41.01 -14.21 -15.06
N ARG A 837 -40.90 -15.32 -14.31
CA ARG A 837 -41.90 -15.69 -13.30
C ARG A 837 -41.97 -14.64 -12.20
N ILE A 838 -43.18 -14.19 -11.87
CA ILE A 838 -43.39 -13.21 -10.79
C ILE A 838 -43.42 -13.95 -9.45
N ILE A 839 -42.42 -13.69 -8.61
CA ILE A 839 -42.22 -14.35 -7.30
C ILE A 839 -42.81 -13.51 -6.17
N ASP A 840 -42.69 -12.18 -6.22
CA ASP A 840 -43.27 -11.25 -5.24
C ASP A 840 -43.72 -9.94 -5.90
N GLU A 841 -44.87 -9.39 -5.51
CA GLU A 841 -45.44 -8.18 -6.15
C GLU A 841 -44.84 -6.86 -5.61
N GLU A 842 -44.01 -6.92 -4.56
CA GLU A 842 -43.42 -5.77 -3.86
C GLU A 842 -41.88 -5.69 -3.91
N SER A 843 -41.21 -6.54 -4.71
CA SER A 843 -39.75 -6.60 -4.80
C SER A 843 -39.15 -5.31 -5.40
N THR A 844 -38.06 -4.81 -4.80
CA THR A 844 -37.32 -3.60 -5.26
C THR A 844 -35.88 -3.94 -5.66
N GLU A 845 -35.60 -5.20 -5.98
CA GLU A 845 -34.26 -5.71 -6.27
C GLU A 845 -33.74 -5.31 -7.67
N ALA A 846 -32.42 -5.44 -7.86
CA ALA A 846 -31.72 -5.13 -9.11
C ALA A 846 -32.32 -5.75 -10.41
N PRO A 847 -32.95 -6.95 -10.40
CA PRO A 847 -33.57 -7.53 -11.59
C PRO A 847 -34.75 -6.72 -12.16
N GLU A 848 -35.45 -5.95 -11.31
CA GLU A 848 -36.62 -5.15 -11.72
C GLU A 848 -36.25 -3.71 -12.14
N LEU A 849 -34.96 -3.35 -12.16
CA LEU A 849 -34.49 -2.00 -12.48
C LEU A 849 -35.03 -1.48 -13.81
N PHE A 850 -35.13 -2.34 -14.82
CA PHE A 850 -35.65 -1.96 -16.13
C PHE A 850 -37.17 -1.83 -16.17
N HIS A 851 -37.92 -2.49 -15.29
CA HIS A 851 -39.39 -2.40 -15.24
C HIS A 851 -39.86 -0.98 -14.91
N ASN A 852 -38.98 -0.22 -14.23
CA ASN A 852 -39.19 1.16 -13.80
C ASN A 852 -38.57 2.21 -14.75
N LEU A 853 -37.95 1.79 -15.86
CA LEU A 853 -37.40 2.69 -16.88
C LEU A 853 -38.41 2.89 -18.02
N GLN A 854 -38.88 4.13 -18.22
CA GLN A 854 -39.87 4.44 -19.26
C GLN A 854 -39.36 4.16 -20.69
N GLN A 855 -38.05 4.25 -20.89
CA GLN A 855 -37.35 3.98 -22.15
C GLN A 855 -37.02 2.49 -22.32
N ALA A 856 -37.61 1.57 -21.55
CA ALA A 856 -37.43 0.13 -21.72
C ALA A 856 -38.62 -0.54 -22.43
N ARG A 857 -38.30 -1.48 -23.34
CA ARG A 857 -39.24 -2.44 -23.92
C ARG A 857 -38.78 -3.85 -23.60
N ILE A 858 -39.57 -4.56 -22.79
CA ILE A 858 -39.27 -5.89 -22.28
C ILE A 858 -40.08 -6.94 -23.03
N ILE A 859 -39.37 -7.95 -23.51
CA ILE A 859 -39.89 -9.14 -24.19
C ILE A 859 -39.64 -10.29 -23.22
N ALA A 860 -40.68 -10.67 -22.48
CA ALA A 860 -40.61 -11.65 -21.41
C ALA A 860 -40.96 -13.06 -21.91
N PHE A 861 -40.32 -14.08 -21.35
CA PHE A 861 -40.55 -15.49 -21.67
C PHE A 861 -40.84 -16.27 -20.38
N GLU A 862 -42.02 -16.91 -20.35
CA GLU A 862 -42.49 -17.74 -19.23
C GLU A 862 -43.29 -18.91 -19.80
N PRO A 863 -42.81 -20.17 -19.74
CA PRO A 863 -43.50 -21.31 -20.35
C PRO A 863 -44.85 -21.66 -19.72
N ASP A 864 -45.09 -21.28 -18.45
CA ASP A 864 -46.38 -21.45 -17.79
C ASP A 864 -47.39 -20.44 -18.36
N VAL A 865 -48.41 -20.94 -19.06
CA VAL A 865 -49.42 -20.11 -19.75
C VAL A 865 -50.17 -19.19 -18.77
N GLU A 866 -50.50 -19.67 -17.58
CA GLU A 866 -51.23 -18.86 -16.59
C GLU A 866 -50.34 -17.77 -16.01
N ALA A 867 -49.07 -18.09 -15.72
CA ALA A 867 -48.10 -17.10 -15.26
C ALA A 867 -47.78 -16.05 -16.34
N CYS A 868 -47.64 -16.48 -17.60
CA CYS A 868 -47.45 -15.59 -18.74
C CYS A 868 -48.64 -14.63 -18.94
N GLU A 869 -49.88 -15.13 -18.84
CA GLU A 869 -51.08 -14.28 -18.89
C GLU A 869 -51.14 -13.29 -17.73
N LYS A 870 -50.68 -13.68 -16.54
CA LYS A 870 -50.56 -12.76 -15.39
C LYS A 870 -49.62 -11.60 -15.71
N ILE A 871 -48.45 -11.85 -16.30
CA ILE A 871 -47.50 -10.79 -16.69
C ILE A 871 -48.13 -9.83 -17.71
N ASN A 872 -48.87 -10.35 -18.69
CA ASN A 872 -49.51 -9.53 -19.73
C ASN A 872 -50.72 -8.71 -19.23
N THR A 873 -51.32 -9.10 -18.10
CA THR A 873 -52.50 -8.42 -17.52
C THR A 873 -52.14 -7.44 -16.41
N LEU A 874 -50.93 -7.53 -15.85
CA LEU A 874 -50.39 -6.58 -14.88
C LEU A 874 -50.14 -5.21 -15.54
N THR A 875 -50.95 -4.23 -15.16
CA THR A 875 -50.93 -2.87 -15.74
C THR A 875 -50.58 -1.77 -14.72
N THR A 876 -50.39 -2.11 -13.45
CA THR A 876 -50.13 -1.18 -12.35
C THR A 876 -48.67 -1.22 -11.89
N GLY A 877 -48.04 -0.05 -11.75
CA GLY A 877 -46.74 0.10 -11.07
C GLY A 877 -45.48 0.08 -11.94
N ARG A 878 -45.58 -0.31 -13.23
CA ARG A 878 -44.42 -0.43 -14.13
C ARG A 878 -44.38 0.68 -15.18
N ALA A 879 -43.19 1.21 -15.46
CA ALA A 879 -42.97 2.26 -16.46
C ALA A 879 -42.59 1.70 -17.85
N ALA A 880 -42.00 0.49 -17.89
CA ALA A 880 -41.58 -0.19 -19.12
C ALA A 880 -42.77 -0.79 -19.90
N LYS A 881 -42.59 -0.95 -21.21
CA LYS A 881 -43.53 -1.71 -22.05
C LYS A 881 -43.18 -3.20 -21.99
N ILE A 882 -44.02 -4.03 -21.39
CA ILE A 882 -43.76 -5.47 -21.21
C ILE A 882 -44.74 -6.28 -22.05
N ILE A 883 -44.23 -7.28 -22.78
CA ILE A 883 -45.03 -8.31 -23.46
C ILE A 883 -44.41 -9.66 -23.14
N ALA A 884 -45.17 -10.55 -22.52
CA ALA A 884 -44.77 -11.91 -22.18
C ALA A 884 -45.27 -12.93 -23.20
N TYR A 885 -44.46 -13.94 -23.47
CA TYR A 885 -44.76 -15.04 -24.39
C TYR A 885 -44.65 -16.40 -23.68
N PRO A 886 -45.58 -17.34 -23.97
CA PRO A 886 -45.65 -18.64 -23.31
C PRO A 886 -44.66 -19.64 -23.91
N TYR A 887 -43.36 -19.30 -23.91
CA TYR A 887 -42.29 -20.12 -24.46
C TYR A 887 -41.17 -20.32 -23.43
N ALA A 888 -40.63 -21.54 -23.37
CA ALA A 888 -39.30 -21.76 -22.84
C ALA A 888 -38.27 -21.54 -23.95
N LEU A 889 -37.13 -20.94 -23.60
CA LEU A 889 -36.01 -20.76 -24.52
C LEU A 889 -34.94 -21.84 -24.30
N GLY A 890 -34.24 -22.20 -25.37
CA GLY A 890 -33.13 -23.14 -25.32
C GLY A 890 -32.38 -23.19 -26.65
N ALA A 891 -31.45 -24.14 -26.78
CA ALA A 891 -30.47 -24.13 -27.88
C ALA A 891 -31.09 -24.30 -29.28
N LYS A 892 -32.23 -24.98 -29.37
CA LYS A 892 -32.94 -25.24 -30.63
C LYS A 892 -34.41 -25.51 -30.36
N LYS A 893 -35.24 -25.31 -31.39
CA LYS A 893 -36.65 -25.64 -31.30
C LYS A 893 -36.91 -27.13 -31.23
N GLY A 894 -37.87 -27.51 -30.38
CA GLY A 894 -38.43 -28.84 -30.31
C GLY A 894 -38.95 -29.21 -28.92
N PRO A 895 -39.49 -30.44 -28.78
CA PRO A 895 -39.99 -30.91 -27.50
C PRO A 895 -38.84 -31.18 -26.54
N GLN A 896 -38.96 -30.69 -25.31
CA GLN A 896 -38.08 -31.01 -24.18
C GLN A 896 -38.89 -31.26 -22.90
N THR A 897 -38.24 -31.89 -21.93
CA THR A 897 -38.83 -32.09 -20.60
C THR A 897 -38.47 -30.90 -19.72
N LEU A 898 -39.50 -30.27 -19.14
CA LEU A 898 -39.35 -29.35 -18.01
C LEU A 898 -39.48 -30.15 -16.73
N TYR A 899 -38.47 -30.08 -15.88
CA TYR A 899 -38.47 -30.69 -14.55
C TYR A 899 -39.04 -29.68 -13.57
N VAL A 900 -40.34 -29.81 -13.28
CA VAL A 900 -41.06 -28.91 -12.38
C VAL A 900 -40.72 -29.28 -10.95
N THR A 901 -40.25 -28.31 -10.18
CA THR A 901 -39.85 -28.47 -8.77
C THR A 901 -40.98 -28.14 -7.79
N ASN A 902 -40.74 -28.37 -6.50
CA ASN A 902 -41.71 -28.04 -5.45
C ASN A 902 -42.13 -26.57 -5.50
N GLU A 903 -41.18 -25.66 -5.69
CA GLU A 903 -41.43 -24.27 -6.04
C GLU A 903 -41.15 -24.04 -7.52
N GLY A 904 -42.14 -23.53 -8.26
CA GLY A 904 -42.06 -23.43 -9.72
C GLY A 904 -40.91 -22.54 -10.22
N MET A 905 -40.46 -21.57 -9.41
CA MET A 905 -39.32 -20.70 -9.70
C MET A 905 -37.96 -21.43 -9.80
N CYS A 906 -37.86 -22.65 -9.26
CA CYS A 906 -36.65 -23.48 -9.35
C CYS A 906 -36.74 -24.54 -10.45
N SER A 907 -37.73 -24.44 -11.36
CA SER A 907 -37.91 -25.43 -12.43
C SER A 907 -36.88 -25.21 -13.54
N SER A 908 -36.38 -26.30 -14.12
CA SER A 908 -35.31 -26.27 -15.11
C SER A 908 -35.53 -27.26 -16.25
N LEU A 909 -34.84 -27.05 -17.37
CA LEU A 909 -34.68 -28.05 -18.43
C LEU A 909 -33.71 -29.17 -18.02
N TYR A 910 -32.95 -28.98 -16.93
CA TYR A 910 -32.11 -29.97 -16.30
C TYR A 910 -32.81 -30.58 -15.08
N LYS A 911 -32.56 -31.86 -14.84
CA LYS A 911 -33.19 -32.59 -13.73
C LYS A 911 -32.54 -32.20 -12.40
N PRO A 912 -33.30 -31.84 -11.35
CA PRO A 912 -32.70 -31.47 -10.06
C PRO A 912 -31.81 -32.58 -9.47
N ASN A 913 -30.60 -32.20 -9.05
CA ASN A 913 -29.64 -33.09 -8.41
C ASN A 913 -29.99 -33.27 -6.93
N GLU A 914 -31.06 -34.01 -6.64
CA GLU A 914 -31.55 -34.19 -5.28
C GLU A 914 -30.50 -34.78 -4.32
N ALA A 915 -29.53 -35.56 -4.83
CA ALA A 915 -28.45 -36.11 -4.03
C ALA A 915 -27.60 -34.99 -3.42
N LEU A 916 -27.27 -33.97 -4.22
CA LEU A 916 -26.53 -32.79 -3.77
C LEU A 916 -27.44 -31.84 -2.96
N LEU A 917 -28.63 -31.54 -3.46
CA LEU A 917 -29.57 -30.60 -2.81
C LEU A 917 -29.90 -31.01 -1.37
N ARG A 918 -29.97 -32.32 -1.07
CA ARG A 918 -30.22 -32.86 0.28
C ARG A 918 -29.11 -32.55 1.29
N LEU A 919 -27.91 -32.21 0.83
CA LEU A 919 -26.79 -31.82 1.69
C LEU A 919 -26.96 -30.42 2.26
N TYR A 920 -27.82 -29.57 1.69
CA TYR A 920 -27.99 -28.19 2.11
C TYR A 920 -29.36 -27.95 2.75
N GLN A 921 -29.41 -27.00 3.68
CA GLN A 921 -30.66 -26.57 4.33
C GLN A 921 -31.43 -25.61 3.41
N GLY A 922 -32.74 -25.82 3.27
CA GLY A 922 -33.62 -24.88 2.56
C GLY A 922 -33.63 -25.03 1.03
N LEU A 923 -33.03 -26.10 0.49
CA LEU A 923 -33.07 -26.45 -0.95
C LEU A 923 -34.11 -27.52 -1.28
N GLU A 924 -34.99 -27.88 -0.33
CA GLU A 924 -36.13 -28.76 -0.57
C GLU A 924 -37.13 -28.19 -1.58
N VAL A 925 -37.10 -26.86 -1.78
CA VAL A 925 -37.88 -26.12 -2.79
C VAL A 925 -37.53 -26.54 -4.22
N SER A 926 -36.30 -27.00 -4.46
CA SER A 926 -35.80 -27.42 -5.77
C SER A 926 -35.95 -28.93 -6.02
N TYR A 927 -36.62 -29.69 -5.15
CA TYR A 927 -36.84 -31.12 -5.40
C TYR A 927 -37.86 -31.35 -6.51
N LEU A 928 -37.70 -32.44 -7.25
CA LEU A 928 -38.56 -32.76 -8.38
C LEU A 928 -39.99 -33.04 -7.91
N LYS A 929 -40.95 -32.35 -8.50
CA LYS A 929 -42.39 -32.53 -8.26
C LYS A 929 -43.04 -33.31 -9.40
N GLU A 930 -42.80 -32.90 -10.65
CA GLU A 930 -43.33 -33.57 -11.84
C GLU A 930 -42.49 -33.26 -13.09
N GLU A 931 -42.67 -34.07 -14.13
CA GLU A 931 -42.03 -33.89 -15.44
C GLU A 931 -43.09 -33.50 -16.47
N VAL A 932 -42.91 -32.36 -17.13
CA VAL A 932 -43.86 -31.83 -18.10
C VAL A 932 -43.18 -31.71 -19.46
N ALA A 933 -43.81 -32.25 -20.51
CA ALA A 933 -43.33 -32.04 -21.88
C ALA A 933 -43.73 -30.63 -22.35
N ILE A 934 -42.74 -29.82 -22.72
CA ILE A 934 -42.93 -28.47 -23.23
C ILE A 934 -42.27 -28.30 -24.60
N GLU A 935 -42.74 -27.31 -25.36
CA GLU A 935 -42.09 -26.90 -26.60
C GLU A 935 -41.09 -25.77 -26.30
N VAL A 936 -39.82 -26.01 -26.62
CA VAL A 936 -38.75 -25.02 -26.52
C VAL A 936 -38.55 -24.33 -27.86
N ILE A 937 -38.19 -23.05 -27.87
CA ILE A 937 -37.82 -22.30 -29.08
C ILE A 937 -36.45 -21.62 -28.89
N ALA A 938 -35.65 -21.54 -29.95
CA ALA A 938 -34.43 -20.72 -29.93
C ALA A 938 -34.79 -19.23 -30.05
N LEU A 939 -34.11 -18.35 -29.30
CA LEU A 939 -34.38 -16.92 -29.31
C LEU A 939 -34.22 -16.32 -30.72
N ASP A 940 -33.21 -16.74 -31.48
CA ASP A 940 -33.02 -16.29 -32.86
C ASP A 940 -34.19 -16.67 -33.77
N GLU A 941 -34.80 -17.84 -33.57
CA GLU A 941 -36.00 -18.26 -34.30
C GLU A 941 -37.20 -17.41 -33.89
N PHE A 942 -37.39 -17.18 -32.59
CA PHE A 942 -38.45 -16.33 -32.07
C PHE A 942 -38.35 -14.90 -32.62
N MET A 943 -37.17 -14.28 -32.55
CA MET A 943 -36.92 -12.93 -33.08
C MET A 943 -37.23 -12.84 -34.57
N LYS A 944 -36.92 -13.89 -35.34
CA LYS A 944 -37.25 -13.96 -36.76
C LYS A 944 -38.77 -14.02 -37.02
N VAL A 945 -39.50 -14.79 -36.22
CA VAL A 945 -40.97 -14.93 -36.32
C VAL A 945 -41.67 -13.61 -35.95
N GLU A 946 -41.28 -13.01 -34.83
CA GLU A 946 -41.84 -11.75 -34.31
C GLU A 946 -41.25 -10.49 -34.96
N LYS A 947 -40.33 -10.67 -35.93
CA LYS A 947 -39.66 -9.59 -36.67
C LYS A 947 -38.94 -8.59 -35.77
N ILE A 948 -38.37 -9.07 -34.68
CA ILE A 948 -37.51 -8.31 -33.78
C ILE A 948 -36.13 -8.24 -34.42
N THR A 949 -35.64 -7.03 -34.68
CA THR A 949 -34.40 -6.79 -35.46
C THR A 949 -33.23 -6.32 -34.61
N ASP A 950 -33.49 -5.94 -33.36
CA ASP A 950 -32.45 -5.45 -32.44
C ASP A 950 -32.81 -5.83 -31.00
N LEU A 951 -31.79 -6.19 -30.24
CA LEU A 951 -31.86 -6.58 -28.83
C LEU A 951 -30.66 -5.96 -28.11
N ASP A 952 -30.89 -5.26 -27.01
CA ASP A 952 -29.86 -4.51 -26.29
C ASP A 952 -29.40 -5.23 -25.02
N PHE A 953 -30.32 -5.89 -24.30
CA PHE A 953 -30.02 -6.52 -23.01
C PHE A 953 -30.69 -7.89 -22.90
N MET A 954 -30.05 -8.82 -22.19
CA MET A 954 -30.63 -10.11 -21.84
C MET A 954 -30.59 -10.32 -20.32
N LYS A 955 -31.75 -10.58 -19.70
CA LYS A 955 -31.86 -11.15 -18.35
C LYS A 955 -32.24 -12.61 -18.49
N ILE A 956 -31.45 -13.52 -17.93
CA ILE A 956 -31.70 -14.96 -18.01
C ILE A 956 -31.60 -15.57 -16.63
N ASP A 957 -32.63 -16.32 -16.27
CA ASP A 957 -32.72 -17.04 -15.01
C ASP A 957 -33.61 -18.25 -15.26
N VAL A 958 -32.97 -19.31 -15.73
CA VAL A 958 -33.64 -20.55 -16.15
C VAL A 958 -33.06 -21.76 -15.42
N GLN A 959 -32.41 -21.50 -14.28
CA GLN A 959 -32.03 -22.47 -13.27
C GLN A 959 -31.12 -23.56 -13.86
N GLY A 960 -29.98 -23.16 -14.42
CA GLY A 960 -28.93 -24.04 -14.96
C GLY A 960 -28.99 -24.23 -16.48
N ALA A 961 -30.05 -23.79 -17.16
CA ALA A 961 -30.20 -23.90 -18.61
C ALA A 961 -29.69 -22.67 -19.40
N GLU A 962 -28.97 -21.76 -18.77
CA GLU A 962 -28.56 -20.45 -19.31
C GLU A 962 -27.72 -20.61 -20.58
N LEU A 963 -26.76 -21.53 -20.57
CA LEU A 963 -25.90 -21.79 -21.73
C LEU A 963 -26.69 -22.26 -22.96
N ASP A 964 -27.77 -23.02 -22.76
CA ASP A 964 -28.62 -23.45 -23.86
C ASP A 964 -29.41 -22.28 -24.45
N VAL A 965 -29.89 -21.35 -23.62
CA VAL A 965 -30.49 -20.11 -24.11
C VAL A 965 -29.47 -19.29 -24.90
N PHE A 966 -28.21 -19.21 -24.44
CA PHE A 966 -27.14 -18.53 -25.16
C PHE A 966 -26.79 -19.18 -26.51
N LYS A 967 -26.77 -20.51 -26.59
CA LYS A 967 -26.60 -21.24 -27.86
C LYS A 967 -27.77 -21.02 -28.84
N GLY A 968 -28.98 -20.76 -28.32
CA GLY A 968 -30.15 -20.41 -29.11
C GLY A 968 -30.23 -18.95 -29.55
N SER A 969 -29.23 -18.12 -29.20
CA SER A 969 -29.25 -16.65 -29.37
C SER A 969 -27.98 -16.09 -30.04
N GLU A 970 -27.25 -16.89 -30.81
CA GLU A 970 -25.99 -16.47 -31.46
C GLU A 970 -26.10 -15.20 -32.32
N GLN A 971 -27.20 -15.01 -33.06
CA GLN A 971 -27.41 -13.79 -33.84
C GLN A 971 -27.82 -12.62 -32.95
N ALA A 972 -28.70 -12.85 -31.98
CA ALA A 972 -29.11 -11.84 -31.00
C ALA A 972 -27.90 -11.28 -30.22
N LEU A 973 -26.99 -12.16 -29.78
CA LEU A 973 -25.80 -11.81 -28.98
C LEU A 973 -24.89 -10.77 -29.66
N LYS A 974 -24.89 -10.69 -31.00
CA LYS A 974 -24.13 -9.67 -31.75
C LYS A 974 -24.62 -8.25 -31.45
N GLY A 975 -25.92 -8.07 -31.25
CA GLY A 975 -26.55 -6.78 -30.94
C GLY A 975 -26.62 -6.45 -29.46
N VAL A 976 -26.57 -7.47 -28.59
CA VAL A 976 -26.66 -7.34 -27.13
C VAL A 976 -25.43 -6.65 -26.57
N ILE A 977 -25.64 -5.70 -25.66
CA ILE A 977 -24.62 -4.85 -25.01
C ILE A 977 -24.70 -4.91 -23.48
N GLY A 978 -25.48 -5.82 -22.91
CA GLY A 978 -25.46 -6.13 -21.48
C GLY A 978 -26.21 -7.42 -21.21
N ILE A 979 -25.71 -8.20 -20.25
CA ILE A 979 -26.30 -9.49 -19.86
C ILE A 979 -26.33 -9.55 -18.34
N CYS A 980 -27.45 -9.99 -17.78
CA CYS A 980 -27.60 -10.44 -16.41
C CYS A 980 -28.04 -11.91 -16.46
N THR A 981 -27.26 -12.82 -15.90
CA THR A 981 -27.57 -14.25 -15.95
C THR A 981 -27.24 -14.93 -14.64
N GLU A 982 -28.08 -15.85 -14.18
CA GLU A 982 -27.72 -16.73 -13.07
C GLU A 982 -26.58 -17.66 -13.50
N VAL A 983 -25.66 -17.96 -12.57
CA VAL A 983 -24.54 -18.88 -12.77
C VAL A 983 -24.27 -19.68 -11.51
N GLU A 984 -23.85 -20.94 -11.67
CA GLU A 984 -23.69 -21.89 -10.56
C GLU A 984 -22.27 -22.45 -10.42
N TRP A 985 -21.84 -22.63 -9.17
CA TRP A 985 -20.57 -23.29 -8.79
C TRP A 985 -20.77 -24.69 -8.24
N SER A 986 -22.02 -25.10 -8.04
CA SER A 986 -22.41 -26.44 -7.62
C SER A 986 -23.46 -26.97 -8.59
N GLU A 987 -23.39 -28.27 -8.91
CA GLU A 987 -24.32 -28.94 -9.83
C GLU A 987 -25.68 -29.18 -9.17
N LEU A 988 -26.47 -28.10 -9.00
CA LEU A 988 -27.80 -28.15 -8.39
C LEU A 988 -28.81 -28.94 -9.24
N TYR A 989 -28.56 -29.03 -10.54
CA TYR A 989 -29.27 -29.81 -11.54
C TYR A 989 -28.26 -30.72 -12.26
N GLU A 990 -28.62 -31.99 -12.48
CA GLU A 990 -27.79 -33.04 -13.09
C GLU A 990 -27.31 -32.61 -14.48
N ASP A 991 -26.01 -32.74 -14.75
CA ASP A 991 -25.34 -32.41 -16.01
C ASP A 991 -25.47 -30.94 -16.46
N GLN A 992 -25.81 -30.02 -15.53
CA GLN A 992 -25.91 -28.60 -15.88
C GLN A 992 -24.54 -28.00 -16.24
N PRO A 993 -24.49 -27.07 -17.20
CA PRO A 993 -23.36 -26.18 -17.39
C PRO A 993 -23.05 -25.40 -16.10
N MET A 994 -21.76 -25.25 -15.80
CA MET A 994 -21.30 -24.51 -14.62
C MET A 994 -20.93 -23.08 -15.01
N PHE A 995 -20.68 -22.22 -14.02
CA PHE A 995 -20.21 -20.84 -14.21
C PHE A 995 -19.09 -20.74 -15.26
N ALA A 996 -18.09 -21.63 -15.20
CA ALA A 996 -16.96 -21.60 -16.11
C ALA A 996 -17.36 -21.82 -17.58
N ASP A 997 -18.39 -22.65 -17.84
CA ASP A 997 -18.89 -22.92 -19.18
C ASP A 997 -19.65 -21.71 -19.73
N VAL A 998 -20.50 -21.10 -18.90
CA VAL A 998 -21.26 -19.88 -19.25
C VAL A 998 -20.30 -18.70 -19.49
N ASP A 999 -19.36 -18.45 -18.57
CA ASP A 999 -18.36 -17.38 -18.67
C ASP A 999 -17.47 -17.55 -19.92
N SER A 1000 -16.97 -18.76 -20.16
CA SER A 1000 -16.16 -19.04 -21.36
C SER A 1000 -16.94 -18.79 -22.66
N TYR A 1001 -18.22 -19.19 -22.69
CA TYR A 1001 -19.08 -18.95 -23.84
C TYR A 1001 -19.32 -17.45 -24.07
N LEU A 1002 -19.67 -16.69 -23.03
CA LEU A 1002 -19.91 -15.26 -23.13
C LEU A 1002 -18.65 -14.47 -23.50
N LYS A 1003 -17.47 -14.86 -22.97
CA LYS A 1003 -16.17 -14.31 -23.38
C LYS A 1003 -15.90 -14.50 -24.87
N SER A 1004 -16.19 -15.67 -25.41
CA SER A 1004 -16.05 -15.93 -26.85
C SER A 1004 -16.97 -15.06 -27.73
N HIS A 1005 -18.02 -14.48 -27.13
CA HIS A 1005 -18.95 -13.54 -27.77
C HIS A 1005 -18.65 -12.06 -27.44
N GLY A 1006 -17.46 -11.77 -26.90
CA GLY A 1006 -17.00 -10.40 -26.65
C GLY A 1006 -17.67 -9.72 -25.45
N PHE A 1007 -18.08 -10.51 -24.45
CA PHE A 1007 -18.50 -10.01 -23.14
C PHE A 1007 -17.44 -10.31 -22.08
N GLN A 1008 -17.45 -9.55 -20.99
CA GLN A 1008 -16.60 -9.78 -19.83
C GLN A 1008 -17.45 -9.69 -18.57
N LEU A 1009 -17.22 -10.62 -17.64
CA LEU A 1009 -17.83 -10.56 -16.32
C LEU A 1009 -17.42 -9.26 -15.63
N HIS A 1010 -18.40 -8.48 -15.19
CA HIS A 1010 -18.19 -7.18 -14.56
C HIS A 1010 -18.46 -7.23 -13.06
N HIS A 1011 -19.57 -7.85 -12.64
CA HIS A 1011 -19.94 -7.91 -11.23
C HIS A 1011 -20.84 -9.11 -10.93
N LEU A 1012 -20.83 -9.55 -9.67
CA LEU A 1012 -21.79 -10.51 -9.12
C LEU A 1012 -22.71 -9.73 -8.18
N LEU A 1013 -24.03 -9.73 -8.43
CA LEU A 1013 -24.99 -8.91 -7.65
C LEU A 1013 -25.22 -9.43 -6.22
N GLY A 1014 -24.66 -10.59 -5.91
CA GLY A 1014 -24.76 -11.28 -4.63
C GLY A 1014 -24.41 -12.75 -4.85
N VAL A 1015 -23.96 -13.45 -3.81
CA VAL A 1015 -23.63 -14.88 -3.92
C VAL A 1015 -24.55 -15.69 -3.04
N GLY A 1016 -25.30 -16.60 -3.66
CA GLY A 1016 -26.19 -17.54 -3.02
C GLY A 1016 -25.40 -18.65 -2.35
N SER A 1017 -25.64 -18.85 -1.05
CA SER A 1017 -25.14 -19.98 -0.29
C SER A 1017 -26.23 -20.57 0.58
N ARG A 1018 -26.05 -21.82 0.99
CA ARG A 1018 -26.85 -22.46 2.03
C ARG A 1018 -25.95 -23.21 3.00
N PRO A 1019 -26.27 -23.24 4.30
CA PRO A 1019 -25.54 -24.07 5.25
C PRO A 1019 -25.78 -25.55 4.93
N MET A 1020 -24.78 -26.38 5.18
CA MET A 1020 -24.95 -27.83 5.08
C MET A 1020 -25.89 -28.33 6.18
N ARG A 1021 -26.72 -29.31 5.84
CA ARG A 1021 -27.75 -29.86 6.71
C ARG A 1021 -27.10 -30.56 7.90
N GLY A 1022 -27.44 -30.10 9.11
CA GLY A 1022 -26.88 -30.63 10.35
C GLY A 1022 -25.66 -29.87 10.89
N GLU A 1023 -25.13 -28.90 10.15
CA GLU A 1023 -23.97 -28.09 10.53
C GLU A 1023 -24.39 -26.60 10.64
N GLN A 1024 -24.48 -26.06 11.86
CA GLN A 1024 -24.72 -24.63 12.10
C GLN A 1024 -23.50 -24.01 12.78
N LEU A 1025 -22.43 -23.86 12.01
CA LEU A 1025 -21.18 -23.26 12.45
C LEU A 1025 -21.04 -21.84 11.86
N PRO A 1026 -20.48 -20.88 12.62
CA PRO A 1026 -20.14 -19.57 12.07
C PRO A 1026 -19.02 -19.70 11.04
N GLY A 1027 -19.08 -18.95 9.95
CA GLY A 1027 -18.07 -18.95 8.90
C GLY A 1027 -18.66 -18.76 7.49
N HIS A 1028 -17.78 -18.81 6.48
CA HIS A 1028 -18.18 -18.75 5.08
C HIS A 1028 -18.81 -20.07 4.63
N GLN A 1029 -19.94 -19.99 3.94
CA GLN A 1029 -20.59 -21.13 3.32
C GLN A 1029 -20.12 -21.27 1.87
N GLN A 1030 -20.19 -22.49 1.34
CA GLN A 1030 -19.91 -22.74 -0.07
C GLN A 1030 -20.89 -21.93 -0.93
N TYR A 1031 -20.33 -21.23 -1.92
CA TYR A 1031 -21.09 -20.55 -2.95
C TYR A 1031 -21.74 -21.58 -3.87
N LEU A 1032 -23.03 -21.40 -4.10
CA LEU A 1032 -23.84 -22.31 -4.89
C LEU A 1032 -24.22 -21.66 -6.21
N TRP A 1033 -24.73 -20.42 -6.19
CA TRP A 1033 -25.10 -19.66 -7.39
C TRP A 1033 -24.92 -18.15 -7.19
N SER A 1034 -25.07 -17.37 -8.25
CA SER A 1034 -25.04 -15.90 -8.23
C SER A 1034 -25.67 -15.33 -9.49
N ASP A 1035 -26.21 -14.11 -9.40
CA ASP A 1035 -26.51 -13.29 -10.58
C ASP A 1035 -25.26 -12.58 -11.08
N ALA A 1036 -24.83 -12.92 -12.30
CA ALA A 1036 -23.65 -12.38 -12.95
C ALA A 1036 -24.00 -11.33 -14.00
N ILE A 1037 -23.39 -10.14 -13.90
CA ILE A 1037 -23.48 -9.06 -14.87
C ILE A 1037 -22.30 -9.09 -15.81
N TYR A 1038 -22.59 -9.14 -17.11
CA TYR A 1038 -21.60 -9.03 -18.17
C TYR A 1038 -21.85 -7.80 -19.03
N PHE A 1039 -20.77 -7.08 -19.33
CA PHE A 1039 -20.76 -5.98 -20.30
C PHE A 1039 -19.77 -6.28 -21.44
N PRO A 1040 -19.90 -5.62 -22.60
CA PRO A 1040 -18.97 -5.75 -23.72
C PRO A 1040 -17.53 -5.50 -23.30
N THR A 1041 -16.58 -6.26 -23.87
CA THR A 1041 -15.15 -5.98 -23.68
C THR A 1041 -14.80 -4.58 -24.19
N LEU A 1042 -13.73 -3.96 -23.66
CA LEU A 1042 -13.29 -2.64 -24.12
C LEU A 1042 -13.07 -2.60 -25.64
N GLN A 1043 -12.55 -3.69 -26.22
CA GLN A 1043 -12.38 -3.81 -27.68
C GLN A 1043 -13.72 -3.77 -28.42
N ARG A 1044 -14.74 -4.47 -27.91
CA ARG A 1044 -16.09 -4.45 -28.50
C ARG A 1044 -16.71 -3.06 -28.41
N ILE A 1045 -16.55 -2.36 -27.28
CA ILE A 1045 -17.04 -0.99 -27.07
C ILE A 1045 -16.51 -0.02 -28.14
N GLN A 1046 -15.25 -0.15 -28.55
CA GLN A 1046 -14.66 0.73 -29.58
C GLN A 1046 -15.41 0.71 -30.93
N THR A 1047 -16.09 -0.41 -31.21
CA THR A 1047 -16.80 -0.67 -32.47
C THR A 1047 -18.29 -0.38 -32.40
N LEU A 1048 -18.84 -0.07 -31.21
CA LEU A 1048 -20.27 0.16 -31.04
C LEU A 1048 -20.72 1.48 -31.71
N PRO A 1049 -21.92 1.51 -32.32
CA PRO A 1049 -22.50 2.74 -32.84
C PRO A 1049 -22.92 3.67 -31.70
N SER A 1050 -23.07 4.97 -32.01
CA SER A 1050 -23.42 6.01 -31.03
C SER A 1050 -24.66 5.68 -30.19
N ASP A 1051 -25.70 5.08 -30.77
CA ASP A 1051 -26.91 4.71 -30.02
C ASP A 1051 -26.63 3.63 -28.95
N LYS A 1052 -25.84 2.61 -29.29
CA LYS A 1052 -25.46 1.53 -28.38
C LYS A 1052 -24.52 2.03 -27.28
N LEU A 1053 -23.66 3.01 -27.57
CA LEU A 1053 -22.80 3.64 -26.56
C LEU A 1053 -23.62 4.36 -25.49
N ILE A 1054 -24.66 5.12 -25.88
CA ILE A 1054 -25.53 5.76 -24.88
C ILE A 1054 -26.33 4.73 -24.09
N LYS A 1055 -26.90 3.72 -24.76
CA LYS A 1055 -27.63 2.65 -24.07
C LYS A 1055 -26.72 1.90 -23.09
N LEU A 1056 -25.48 1.59 -23.47
CA LEU A 1056 -24.49 0.96 -22.61
C LEU A 1056 -24.12 1.85 -21.42
N ALA A 1057 -23.90 3.15 -21.64
CA ALA A 1057 -23.65 4.10 -20.57
C ALA A 1057 -24.84 4.16 -19.59
N ALA A 1058 -26.07 4.20 -20.09
CA ALA A 1058 -27.27 4.17 -19.25
C ALA A 1058 -27.39 2.87 -18.42
N MET A 1059 -27.13 1.71 -19.03
CA MET A 1059 -27.14 0.41 -18.33
C MET A 1059 -26.05 0.33 -17.26
N THR A 1060 -24.81 0.72 -17.60
CA THR A 1060 -23.68 0.70 -16.67
C THR A 1060 -23.91 1.64 -15.49
N MET A 1061 -24.56 2.79 -15.69
CA MET A 1061 -25.03 3.65 -14.60
C MET A 1061 -26.08 2.96 -13.72
N MET A 1062 -27.04 2.23 -14.31
CA MET A 1062 -28.07 1.48 -13.55
C MET A 1062 -27.46 0.39 -12.67
N TYR A 1063 -26.38 -0.24 -13.13
CA TYR A 1063 -25.60 -1.23 -12.38
C TYR A 1063 -24.43 -0.62 -11.58
N GLN A 1064 -24.34 0.71 -11.49
CA GLN A 1064 -23.30 1.45 -10.75
C GLN A 1064 -21.86 1.19 -11.21
N ALA A 1065 -21.68 0.73 -12.46
CA ALA A 1065 -20.40 0.62 -13.15
C ALA A 1065 -19.99 2.00 -13.73
N TYR A 1066 -19.74 2.97 -12.84
CA TYR A 1066 -19.57 4.38 -13.22
C TYR A 1066 -18.29 4.65 -14.01
N ASP A 1067 -17.22 3.91 -13.76
CA ASP A 1067 -15.97 3.96 -14.52
C ASP A 1067 -16.17 3.51 -15.98
N LEU A 1068 -16.89 2.41 -16.19
CA LEU A 1068 -17.25 1.92 -17.52
C LEU A 1068 -18.24 2.85 -18.22
N ALA A 1069 -19.17 3.46 -17.47
CA ALA A 1069 -20.06 4.50 -17.99
C ALA A 1069 -19.26 5.71 -18.49
N ALA A 1070 -18.29 6.20 -17.69
CA ALA A 1070 -17.41 7.30 -18.09
C ALA A 1070 -16.57 6.95 -19.32
N HIS A 1071 -16.01 5.73 -19.38
CA HIS A 1071 -15.24 5.26 -20.53
C HIS A 1071 -16.11 5.21 -21.80
N THR A 1072 -17.32 4.68 -21.69
CA THR A 1072 -18.27 4.57 -22.80
C THR A 1072 -18.72 5.94 -23.28
N LEU A 1073 -18.99 6.87 -22.37
CA LEU A 1073 -19.33 8.26 -22.69
C LEU A 1073 -18.16 8.98 -23.36
N LYS A 1074 -16.92 8.72 -22.95
CA LYS A 1074 -15.74 9.30 -23.60
C LYS A 1074 -15.63 8.85 -25.06
N ARG A 1075 -15.89 7.57 -25.32
CA ARG A 1075 -15.95 7.06 -26.70
C ARG A 1075 -17.08 7.71 -27.50
N TYR A 1076 -18.24 7.93 -26.88
CA TYR A 1076 -19.34 8.66 -27.51
C TYR A 1076 -18.94 10.11 -27.82
N ASP A 1077 -18.30 10.80 -26.87
CA ASP A 1077 -17.79 12.18 -27.02
C ASP A 1077 -16.77 12.27 -28.16
N ASP A 1078 -15.88 11.28 -28.29
CA ASP A 1078 -14.89 11.24 -29.37
C ASP A 1078 -15.53 11.16 -30.77
N ILE A 1079 -16.61 10.40 -30.91
CA ILE A 1079 -17.36 10.22 -32.16
C ILE A 1079 -18.24 11.43 -32.45
N ASN A 1080 -18.99 11.91 -31.46
CA ASN A 1080 -20.08 12.87 -31.66
C ASN A 1080 -19.70 14.31 -31.28
N LYS A 1081 -18.47 14.53 -30.79
CA LYS A 1081 -17.92 15.82 -30.36
C LYS A 1081 -18.77 16.51 -29.28
N THR A 1082 -19.09 15.74 -28.24
CA THR A 1082 -19.82 16.18 -27.04
C THR A 1082 -18.90 16.20 -25.81
N GLU A 1083 -19.44 16.61 -24.65
CA GLU A 1083 -18.71 16.64 -23.36
C GLU A 1083 -19.46 15.86 -22.27
N LEU A 1084 -20.22 14.83 -22.65
CA LEU A 1084 -21.09 14.09 -21.73
C LEU A 1084 -20.28 13.34 -20.68
N ALA A 1085 -19.08 12.83 -21.01
CA ALA A 1085 -18.21 12.16 -20.05
C ALA A 1085 -17.75 13.12 -18.95
N SER A 1086 -17.36 14.35 -19.32
CA SER A 1086 -16.95 15.37 -18.35
C SER A 1086 -18.11 15.82 -17.46
N ILE A 1087 -19.31 16.02 -18.03
CA ILE A 1087 -20.52 16.35 -17.26
C ILE A 1087 -20.83 15.25 -16.25
N PHE A 1088 -20.78 13.98 -16.70
CA PHE A 1088 -21.02 12.82 -15.86
C PHE A 1088 -19.99 12.69 -14.73
N CYS A 1089 -18.68 12.78 -15.03
CA CYS A 1089 -17.63 12.70 -14.01
C CYS A 1089 -17.72 13.83 -12.97
N ASN A 1090 -18.07 15.05 -13.40
CA ASN A 1090 -18.25 16.18 -12.49
C ASN A 1090 -19.44 15.99 -11.56
N ALA A 1091 -20.53 15.39 -12.04
CA ALA A 1091 -21.73 15.12 -11.25
C ALA A 1091 -21.51 14.04 -10.17
N LEU A 1092 -20.49 13.17 -10.33
CA LEU A 1092 -20.13 12.13 -9.37
C LEU A 1092 -19.10 12.56 -8.33
N GLN A 1093 -18.48 13.73 -8.47
CA GLN A 1093 -17.61 14.27 -7.42
C GLN A 1093 -18.45 14.69 -6.21
N PRO A 1094 -18.03 14.39 -4.97
CA PRO A 1094 -18.68 14.92 -3.79
C PRO A 1094 -18.76 16.45 -3.92
N ALA A 1095 -19.96 17.02 -3.73
CA ALA A 1095 -20.10 18.47 -3.66
C ALA A 1095 -19.11 19.00 -2.60
N LYS A 1096 -18.19 19.86 -3.04
CA LYS A 1096 -17.15 20.46 -2.21
C LYS A 1096 -17.68 21.17 -0.99
#